data_AF-A0AAV1YRT5-F1
#
_entry.id   AF-A0AAV1YRT5-F1
#
_cell.length_a   1.000
_cell.length_b   1.000
_cell.length_c   1.000
_cell.angle_alpha   90.00
_cell.angle_beta   90.00
_cell.angle_gamma   90.00
#
_symmetry.space_group_name_H-M   'P 1'
#
loop_
_entity.id
_entity.type
_entity.pdbx_description
1 polymer ?
#
loop_
_entity_poly.entity_id
_entity_poly.type
_entity_poly.pdbx_seq_one_letter_code
_entity_poly.pdbx_strand_id
1 'polypeptide(L)'
;MLRRALENWKTPSFKDEVEHNLMNNLLRLAYNCISFDFIGTSPDESSDDLFTVQIPTSWRPAFLDFNSLQLFFDLYHCLPPGLSSMALLCIVQIASVRRTLFNNEERGKYLAQLVNGIKSILENPQKLSDTSNYHEFCRLLARLKTNYQLGELVRVESYPDTIRLIAKFTVTSLQMWQFAPNSIHYLLSLWQRMVASVPYVKASEPHLLETYTPEVTQAFVTSRLESVAVVLRDGLEDPLEDLGMVQQQLDQMSIIGRCEYEKTCALLVQLFDQSAQRYQELINIVPPSQVDIAIQEGQLTWLVYIIAAAIGGRVSFNTADEYDAMDGELICRVLQLMNLTDNRISQGGCEKLELAMIYFFQQFRKIYVGDQIQRTSKVYKRLSEVLGVSDESMVLSVFVRKILTNLKYWSRSEQIINRTLQLLSDLSVGYTSVRKLVKLDEVQFMLNNHTSEHFPFLGSAMQISDMRCRSVFYTALGRLLLINLGEDEEKFEQFMLPLTATFEAVGNALSNAESGVFNENETKKQLIGLARDLRGLAFAFNTKISYMMLFEWIYPTYTPILHRAIELWYHDPTVTTPVLKLFAELVVNRSQRLQFDVSSPNGVLLFREASKVIVSYGTRLLTMTNIPKDQMYKMKLKGISICFSMLKSALCGGYVNFGVFRWYGDVALDDALNTFVKMLLSVPQSDMLHYPKLSQTYYVLLECLAQDHMNFLSSLEPQLFLYILSSISEGLSSSDTMVCAGCCAALDHLVTYIFKKVSKAGRKRRTSGTEQPEEETCLRVLKQHPEILQQMLSTNLNIVIFEECRNQWSMSRPLLGLILLNEEYFNQLRQSIINNQLPEKQVVMAQWFDSLMEGIERNLQTKNRERFTQNLSVFRRDVNDSLKGPNILNSSIYDVHHCHRGFF
;
A
#
# COMPACT_ATOMS: atom_id res chain seq x y z
N MET A 1 -9.52 3.19 -45.60
CA MET A 1 -10.11 1.84 -45.76
C MET A 1 -11.48 1.77 -45.10
N LEU A 2 -11.62 2.12 -43.82
CA LEU A 2 -12.92 2.13 -43.11
C LEU A 2 -14.03 2.94 -43.81
N ARG A 3 -13.75 4.14 -44.37
CA ARG A 3 -14.74 4.91 -45.15
C ARG A 3 -15.28 4.14 -46.37
N ARG A 4 -14.39 3.53 -47.17
CA ARG A 4 -14.79 2.71 -48.34
C ARG A 4 -15.60 1.48 -47.92
N ALA A 5 -15.26 0.89 -46.77
CA ALA A 5 -16.01 -0.22 -46.22
C ALA A 5 -17.43 0.22 -45.80
N LEU A 6 -17.57 1.36 -45.12
CA LEU A 6 -18.88 1.93 -44.75
C LEU A 6 -19.75 2.24 -45.98
N GLU A 7 -19.18 2.82 -47.04
CA GLU A 7 -19.89 3.14 -48.28
C GLU A 7 -20.44 1.89 -48.99
N ASN A 8 -19.68 0.80 -48.98
CA ASN A 8 -20.08 -0.47 -49.59
C ASN A 8 -21.17 -1.23 -48.81
N TRP A 9 -21.47 -0.83 -47.56
CA TRP A 9 -22.30 -1.63 -46.64
C TRP A 9 -23.64 -1.01 -46.27
N LYS A 10 -24.04 0.07 -46.96
CA LYS A 10 -25.44 0.53 -46.94
C LYS A 10 -26.41 -0.49 -47.59
N THR A 11 -25.91 -1.60 -48.14
CA THR A 11 -26.67 -2.74 -48.68
C THR A 11 -26.67 -3.94 -47.71
N PRO A 12 -27.82 -4.56 -47.41
CA PRO A 12 -27.98 -5.43 -46.25
C PRO A 12 -27.68 -6.90 -46.56
N SER A 13 -26.47 -7.40 -46.30
CA SER A 13 -26.27 -8.84 -46.11
C SER A 13 -25.01 -9.17 -45.29
N PHE A 14 -25.14 -9.19 -43.96
CA PHE A 14 -24.17 -9.87 -43.07
C PHE A 14 -24.33 -11.39 -43.15
N LYS A 15 -24.08 -11.98 -44.33
CA LYS A 15 -24.06 -13.44 -44.53
C LYS A 15 -22.67 -14.01 -44.78
N ASP A 16 -21.68 -13.16 -45.05
CA ASP A 16 -20.32 -13.59 -45.38
C ASP A 16 -19.36 -13.42 -44.19
N GLU A 17 -18.83 -14.54 -43.69
CA GLU A 17 -17.94 -14.62 -42.52
C GLU A 17 -16.60 -13.91 -42.78
N VAL A 18 -16.19 -13.83 -44.05
CA VAL A 18 -14.95 -13.18 -44.47
C VAL A 18 -15.04 -11.66 -44.31
N GLU A 19 -16.18 -11.05 -44.66
CA GLU A 19 -16.40 -9.60 -44.52
C GLU A 19 -16.46 -9.18 -43.04
N HIS A 20 -17.07 -10.01 -42.20
CA HIS A 20 -17.12 -9.79 -40.75
C HIS A 20 -15.71 -9.80 -40.14
N ASN A 21 -14.89 -10.81 -40.48
CA ASN A 21 -13.52 -10.93 -39.99
C ASN A 21 -12.61 -9.80 -40.49
N LEU A 22 -12.76 -9.40 -41.76
CA LEU A 22 -12.04 -8.26 -42.31
C LEU A 22 -12.36 -6.99 -41.52
N MET A 23 -13.64 -6.73 -41.22
CA MET A 23 -14.00 -5.53 -40.46
C MET A 23 -13.47 -5.56 -39.04
N ASN A 24 -13.57 -6.70 -38.36
CA ASN A 24 -13.01 -6.86 -37.02
C ASN A 24 -11.51 -6.54 -37.01
N ASN A 25 -10.76 -7.09 -37.97
CA ASN A 25 -9.31 -6.84 -38.08
C ASN A 25 -8.99 -5.38 -38.42
N LEU A 26 -9.79 -4.71 -39.26
CA LEU A 26 -9.63 -3.28 -39.55
C LEU A 26 -9.91 -2.39 -38.33
N LEU A 27 -10.95 -2.71 -37.55
CA LEU A 27 -11.26 -1.99 -36.31
C LEU A 27 -10.21 -2.25 -35.23
N ARG A 28 -9.71 -3.48 -35.10
CA ARG A 28 -8.59 -3.81 -34.21
C ARG A 28 -7.32 -3.09 -34.59
N LEU A 29 -7.02 -3.02 -35.89
CA LEU A 29 -5.87 -2.25 -36.39
C LEU A 29 -6.02 -0.77 -36.04
N ALA A 30 -7.19 -0.18 -36.30
CA ALA A 30 -7.47 1.22 -35.96
C ALA A 30 -7.32 1.46 -34.45
N TYR A 31 -7.88 0.58 -33.62
CA TYR A 31 -7.75 0.63 -32.17
C TYR A 31 -6.28 0.57 -31.72
N ASN A 32 -5.51 -0.40 -32.22
CA ASN A 32 -4.09 -0.55 -31.89
C ASN A 32 -3.27 0.66 -32.33
N CYS A 33 -3.56 1.25 -33.49
CA CYS A 33 -2.89 2.46 -33.96
C CYS A 33 -3.18 3.67 -33.07
N ILE A 34 -4.42 3.84 -32.60
CA ILE A 34 -4.82 4.97 -31.75
C ILE A 34 -4.32 4.75 -30.31
N SER A 35 -4.28 3.51 -29.84
CA SER A 35 -3.88 3.16 -28.47
C SER A 35 -2.38 2.96 -28.29
N PHE A 36 -1.58 3.08 -29.36
CA PHE A 36 -0.14 2.88 -29.31
C PHE A 36 0.53 3.96 -28.44
N ASP A 37 1.38 3.53 -27.51
CA ASP A 37 2.15 4.44 -26.66
C ASP A 37 3.42 4.91 -27.37
N PHE A 38 3.35 6.11 -27.96
CA PHE A 38 4.48 6.72 -28.67
C PHE A 38 5.58 7.27 -27.75
N ILE A 39 5.38 7.34 -26.43
CA ILE A 39 6.29 8.06 -25.51
C ILE A 39 6.90 7.14 -24.44
N GLY A 40 6.43 5.90 -24.30
CA GLY A 40 6.91 4.96 -23.29
C GLY A 40 6.48 5.38 -21.88
N THR A 41 5.29 5.96 -21.78
CA THR A 41 4.69 6.43 -20.51
C THR A 41 3.50 5.59 -20.08
N SER A 42 3.15 4.51 -20.78
CA SER A 42 2.12 3.57 -20.37
C SER A 42 2.54 2.91 -19.05
N PRO A 43 1.92 3.27 -17.92
CA PRO A 43 2.14 2.51 -16.71
C PRO A 43 1.36 1.19 -16.83
N ASP A 44 1.68 0.29 -15.91
CA ASP A 44 1.02 -1.00 -15.71
C ASP A 44 -0.51 -0.87 -15.83
N GLU A 45 -1.15 -1.78 -16.58
CA GLU A 45 -2.60 -1.81 -16.87
C GLU A 45 -3.46 -1.91 -15.60
N SER A 46 -2.83 -2.10 -14.43
CA SER A 46 -3.38 -2.19 -13.09
C SER A 46 -3.74 -0.84 -12.44
N SER A 47 -3.40 0.30 -13.06
CA SER A 47 -3.67 1.63 -12.49
C SER A 47 -5.03 2.21 -12.96
N ASP A 48 -5.92 2.49 -12.01
CA ASP A 48 -7.30 3.02 -12.16
C ASP A 48 -7.40 4.42 -12.82
N ASP A 49 -6.29 5.00 -13.26
CA ASP A 49 -6.27 6.35 -13.80
C ASP A 49 -6.72 6.35 -15.28
N LEU A 50 -7.81 7.08 -15.55
CA LEU A 50 -8.31 7.31 -16.89
C LEU A 50 -7.31 8.24 -17.65
N PHE A 51 -6.26 7.66 -18.25
CA PHE A 51 -5.21 8.39 -18.97
C PHE A 51 -5.63 9.04 -20.30
N THR A 52 -4.91 10.10 -20.70
CA THR A 52 -5.05 10.71 -22.03
C THR A 52 -4.16 10.01 -23.06
N VAL A 53 -4.71 9.72 -24.23
CA VAL A 53 -3.98 9.15 -25.37
C VAL A 53 -3.04 10.20 -25.95
N GLN A 54 -1.76 9.84 -26.08
CA GLN A 54 -0.73 10.70 -26.67
C GLN A 54 -0.49 10.33 -28.13
N ILE A 55 -0.85 11.22 -29.04
CA ILE A 55 -0.77 10.99 -30.49
C ILE A 55 0.27 11.95 -31.09
N PRO A 56 1.07 11.52 -32.09
CA PRO A 56 1.98 12.39 -32.82
C PRO A 56 1.27 13.63 -33.39
N THR A 57 1.91 14.79 -33.29
CA THR A 57 1.36 16.07 -33.78
C THR A 57 1.09 16.07 -35.29
N SER A 58 1.80 15.22 -36.05
CA SER A 58 1.59 15.01 -37.48
C SER A 58 0.20 14.43 -37.81
N TRP A 59 -0.47 13.77 -36.86
CA TRP A 59 -1.81 13.22 -37.06
C TRP A 59 -2.92 14.23 -36.75
N ARG A 60 -2.59 15.43 -36.25
CA ARG A 60 -3.55 16.49 -35.95
C ARG A 60 -4.59 16.73 -37.07
N PRO A 61 -4.23 16.79 -38.37
CA PRO A 61 -5.21 17.00 -39.43
C PRO A 61 -6.29 15.91 -39.51
N ALA A 62 -5.95 14.66 -39.16
CA ALA A 62 -6.89 13.56 -39.20
C ALA A 62 -7.96 13.64 -38.10
N PHE A 63 -7.61 14.19 -36.93
CA PHE A 63 -8.54 14.41 -35.81
C PHE A 63 -9.34 15.71 -35.93
N LEU A 64 -8.83 16.69 -36.68
CA LEU A 64 -9.56 17.92 -37.00
C LEU A 64 -10.56 17.74 -38.15
N ASP A 65 -10.38 16.74 -39.02
CA ASP A 65 -11.35 16.40 -40.05
C ASP A 65 -12.64 15.88 -39.41
N PHE A 66 -13.72 16.65 -39.55
CA PHE A 66 -15.08 16.33 -39.07
C PHE A 66 -15.51 14.90 -39.45
N ASN A 67 -15.13 14.46 -40.65
CA ASN A 67 -15.53 13.18 -41.18
C ASN A 67 -14.87 11.98 -40.47
N SER A 68 -13.79 12.20 -39.71
CA SER A 68 -13.08 11.13 -39.01
C SER A 68 -13.81 10.66 -37.76
N LEU A 69 -14.28 11.58 -36.91
CA LEU A 69 -15.07 11.23 -35.73
C LEU A 69 -16.45 10.70 -36.13
N GLN A 70 -17.11 11.36 -37.09
CA GLN A 70 -18.41 10.95 -37.62
C GLN A 70 -18.38 9.53 -38.17
N LEU A 71 -17.32 9.14 -38.88
CA LEU A 71 -17.14 7.78 -39.41
C LEU A 71 -17.29 6.71 -38.32
N PHE A 72 -16.70 6.89 -37.14
CA PHE A 72 -16.79 5.87 -36.09
C PHE A 72 -18.19 5.81 -35.46
N PHE A 73 -18.89 6.94 -35.34
CA PHE A 73 -20.29 6.95 -34.94
C PHE A 73 -21.20 6.28 -35.99
N ASP A 74 -20.98 6.55 -37.27
CA ASP A 74 -21.73 5.89 -38.36
C ASP A 74 -21.48 4.38 -38.38
N LEU A 75 -20.22 3.96 -38.19
CA LEU A 75 -19.85 2.55 -38.05
C LEU A 75 -20.57 1.90 -36.86
N TYR A 76 -20.63 2.57 -35.70
CA TYR A 76 -21.40 2.07 -34.56
C TYR A 76 -22.89 1.87 -34.92
N HIS A 77 -23.50 2.82 -35.62
CA HIS A 77 -24.92 2.73 -36.01
C HIS A 77 -25.19 1.69 -37.12
N CYS A 78 -24.24 1.41 -38.02
CA CYS A 78 -24.44 0.44 -39.09
C CYS A 78 -24.03 -1.01 -38.74
N LEU A 79 -23.06 -1.22 -37.83
CA LEU A 79 -22.47 -2.54 -37.57
C LEU A 79 -23.26 -3.40 -36.56
N PRO A 80 -23.18 -4.75 -36.62
CA PRO A 80 -23.79 -5.64 -35.64
C PRO A 80 -23.08 -5.57 -34.26
N PRO A 81 -23.70 -6.04 -33.17
CA PRO A 81 -23.21 -5.88 -31.79
C PRO A 81 -21.75 -6.26 -31.55
N GLY A 82 -21.30 -7.37 -32.13
CA GLY A 82 -19.90 -7.84 -31.98
C GLY A 82 -18.85 -6.94 -32.64
N LEU A 83 -19.21 -6.13 -33.63
CA LEU A 83 -18.32 -5.16 -34.30
C LEU A 83 -18.56 -3.72 -33.84
N SER A 84 -19.79 -3.39 -33.43
CA SER A 84 -20.12 -2.07 -32.91
C SER A 84 -19.39 -1.77 -31.59
N SER A 85 -19.11 -2.80 -30.78
CA SER A 85 -18.33 -2.66 -29.55
C SER A 85 -16.89 -2.23 -29.85
N MET A 86 -16.28 -2.78 -30.89
CA MET A 86 -14.95 -2.38 -31.38
C MET A 86 -14.95 -0.95 -31.94
N ALA A 87 -16.03 -0.53 -32.59
CA ALA A 87 -16.18 0.87 -33.01
C ALA A 87 -16.28 1.82 -31.81
N LEU A 88 -17.04 1.46 -30.77
CA LEU A 88 -17.08 2.20 -29.51
C LEU A 88 -15.73 2.27 -28.81
N LEU A 89 -14.98 1.16 -28.76
CA LEU A 89 -13.60 1.12 -28.24
C LEU A 89 -12.71 2.16 -28.93
N CYS A 90 -12.80 2.29 -30.26
CA CYS A 90 -12.09 3.33 -30.99
C CYS A 90 -12.56 4.73 -30.56
N ILE A 91 -13.87 4.96 -30.43
CA ILE A 91 -14.43 6.24 -29.98
C ILE A 91 -13.94 6.60 -28.56
N VAL A 92 -13.85 5.64 -27.64
CA VAL A 92 -13.32 5.84 -26.28
C VAL A 92 -11.90 6.39 -26.32
N GLN A 93 -11.04 5.83 -27.17
CA GLN A 93 -9.64 6.29 -27.32
C GLN A 93 -9.57 7.67 -28.00
N ILE A 94 -10.39 7.87 -29.04
CA ILE A 94 -10.52 9.15 -29.76
C ILE A 94 -11.03 10.27 -28.82
N ALA A 95 -11.93 9.95 -27.89
CA ALA A 95 -12.41 10.87 -26.86
C ALA A 95 -11.34 11.17 -25.79
N SER A 96 -10.33 10.31 -25.67
CA SER A 96 -9.24 10.40 -24.68
C SER A 96 -8.01 11.17 -25.19
N VAL A 97 -8.05 11.70 -26.41
CA VAL A 97 -6.94 12.43 -27.02
C VAL A 97 -6.57 13.68 -26.21
N ARG A 98 -5.28 13.84 -25.90
CA ARG A 98 -4.77 14.89 -25.02
C ARG A 98 -5.11 16.31 -25.52
N ARG A 99 -5.44 17.19 -24.58
CA ARG A 99 -5.76 18.62 -24.82
C ARG A 99 -4.77 19.35 -25.72
N THR A 100 -3.46 19.07 -25.59
CA THR A 100 -2.38 19.77 -26.31
C THR A 100 -2.43 19.59 -27.83
N LEU A 101 -3.20 18.61 -28.35
CA LEU A 101 -3.35 18.43 -29.79
C LEU A 101 -4.19 19.56 -30.44
N PHE A 102 -5.07 20.21 -29.68
CA PHE A 102 -6.05 21.17 -30.18
C PHE A 102 -5.74 22.61 -29.72
N ASN A 103 -6.08 23.61 -30.52
CA ASN A 103 -6.25 24.97 -30.01
C ASN A 103 -7.63 25.12 -29.33
N ASN A 104 -7.87 26.25 -28.64
CA ASN A 104 -9.11 26.41 -27.86
C ASN A 104 -10.39 26.40 -28.71
N GLU A 105 -10.38 26.96 -29.92
CA GLU A 105 -11.55 27.01 -30.81
C GLU A 105 -11.84 25.64 -31.44
N GLU A 106 -10.82 24.98 -31.97
CA GLU A 106 -10.91 23.64 -32.54
C GLU A 106 -11.40 22.63 -31.50
N ARG A 107 -10.89 22.75 -30.28
CA ARG A 107 -11.29 21.89 -29.17
C ARG A 107 -12.77 22.03 -28.84
N GLY A 108 -13.31 23.25 -28.87
CA GLY A 108 -14.74 23.48 -28.67
C GLY A 108 -15.59 22.82 -29.75
N LYS A 109 -15.19 22.98 -31.03
CA LYS A 109 -15.88 22.34 -32.16
C LYS A 109 -15.82 20.81 -32.10
N TYR A 110 -14.67 20.25 -31.75
CA TYR A 110 -14.47 18.81 -31.60
C TYR A 110 -15.31 18.23 -30.44
N LEU A 111 -15.35 18.94 -29.30
CA LEU A 111 -16.21 18.56 -28.17
C LEU A 111 -17.69 18.57 -28.54
N ALA A 112 -18.15 19.59 -29.28
CA ALA A 112 -19.55 19.65 -29.72
C ALA A 112 -19.94 18.45 -30.61
N GLN A 113 -19.05 18.01 -31.50
CA GLN A 113 -19.27 16.80 -32.31
C GLN A 113 -19.34 15.54 -31.45
N LEU A 114 -18.43 15.39 -30.49
CA LEU A 114 -18.41 14.25 -29.58
C LEU A 114 -19.69 14.16 -28.75
N VAL A 115 -20.15 15.29 -28.20
CA VAL A 115 -21.40 15.38 -27.42
C VAL A 115 -22.62 15.07 -28.30
N ASN A 116 -22.67 15.56 -29.53
CA ASN A 116 -23.75 15.25 -30.47
C ASN A 116 -23.78 13.75 -30.86
N GLY A 117 -22.62 13.13 -31.07
CA GLY A 117 -22.54 11.70 -31.32
C GLY A 117 -23.05 10.87 -30.13
N ILE A 118 -22.69 11.25 -28.91
CA ILE A 118 -23.18 10.62 -27.68
C ILE A 118 -24.69 10.81 -27.52
N LYS A 119 -25.22 12.01 -27.82
CA LYS A 119 -26.66 12.28 -27.85
C LYS A 119 -27.38 11.35 -28.82
N SER A 120 -26.87 11.18 -30.04
CA SER A 120 -27.45 10.26 -31.05
C SER A 120 -27.53 8.80 -30.58
N ILE A 121 -26.50 8.32 -29.87
CA ILE A 121 -26.50 6.98 -29.27
C ILE A 121 -27.58 6.87 -28.19
N LEU A 122 -27.72 7.89 -27.33
CA LEU A 122 -28.70 7.90 -26.24
C LEU A 122 -30.15 8.01 -26.74
N GLU A 123 -30.38 8.70 -27.86
CA GLU A 123 -31.69 8.77 -28.51
C GLU A 123 -32.09 7.42 -29.17
N ASN A 124 -31.10 6.56 -29.47
CA ASN A 124 -31.30 5.25 -30.12
C ASN A 124 -30.65 4.09 -29.32
N PRO A 125 -31.16 3.75 -28.12
CA PRO A 125 -30.48 2.86 -27.17
C PRO A 125 -30.53 1.36 -27.52
N GLN A 126 -31.13 0.95 -28.65
CA GLN A 126 -31.36 -0.46 -28.98
C GLN A 126 -30.09 -1.34 -28.95
N LYS A 127 -28.93 -0.79 -29.36
CA LYS A 127 -27.66 -1.52 -29.36
C LYS A 127 -26.98 -1.59 -27.99
N LEU A 128 -27.43 -0.79 -27.02
CA LEU A 128 -26.94 -0.82 -25.64
C LEU A 128 -27.55 -1.96 -24.82
N SER A 129 -28.48 -2.72 -25.38
CA SER A 129 -28.95 -3.99 -24.82
C SER A 129 -27.90 -5.11 -24.92
N ASP A 130 -26.79 -4.89 -25.62
CA ASP A 130 -25.64 -5.78 -25.63
C ASP A 130 -24.63 -5.37 -24.54
N THR A 131 -24.15 -6.34 -23.75
CA THR A 131 -23.28 -6.09 -22.59
C THR A 131 -21.95 -5.44 -22.97
N SER A 132 -21.35 -5.79 -24.12
CA SER A 132 -20.08 -5.22 -24.56
C SER A 132 -20.25 -3.78 -25.03
N ASN A 133 -21.28 -3.49 -25.83
CA ASN A 133 -21.60 -2.11 -26.22
C ASN A 133 -21.92 -1.25 -25.00
N TYR A 134 -22.69 -1.78 -24.05
CA TYR A 134 -23.04 -1.09 -22.81
C TYR A 134 -21.79 -0.71 -22.01
N HIS A 135 -20.87 -1.65 -21.80
CA HIS A 135 -19.63 -1.41 -21.06
C HIS A 135 -18.77 -0.32 -21.70
N GLU A 136 -18.54 -0.40 -23.02
CA GLU A 136 -17.71 0.57 -23.73
C GLU A 136 -18.36 1.96 -23.80
N PHE A 137 -19.69 2.02 -23.88
CA PHE A 137 -20.41 3.28 -23.80
C PHE A 137 -20.29 3.93 -22.42
N CYS A 138 -20.38 3.16 -21.33
CA CYS A 138 -20.12 3.67 -19.98
C CYS A 138 -18.69 4.21 -19.83
N ARG A 139 -17.69 3.53 -20.42
CA ARG A 139 -16.30 4.03 -20.47
C ARG A 139 -16.20 5.35 -21.25
N LEU A 140 -16.86 5.46 -22.40
CA LEU A 140 -16.90 6.69 -23.20
C LEU A 140 -17.45 7.87 -22.38
N LEU A 141 -18.57 7.65 -21.67
CA LEU A 141 -19.17 8.65 -20.79
C LEU A 141 -18.19 9.10 -19.69
N ALA A 142 -17.48 8.18 -19.02
CA ALA A 142 -16.46 8.55 -18.03
C ALA A 142 -15.29 9.35 -18.63
N ARG A 143 -14.90 9.09 -19.88
CA ARG A 143 -13.83 9.82 -20.57
C ARG A 143 -14.18 11.28 -20.86
N LEU A 144 -15.45 11.60 -21.11
CA LEU A 144 -15.90 12.98 -21.35
C LEU A 144 -15.40 13.93 -20.27
N LYS A 145 -15.73 13.66 -19.00
CA LYS A 145 -15.39 14.57 -17.90
C LYS A 145 -13.91 14.51 -17.50
N THR A 146 -13.24 13.40 -17.80
CA THR A 146 -11.81 13.24 -17.50
C THR A 146 -10.96 14.08 -18.45
N ASN A 147 -11.32 14.12 -19.73
CA ASN A 147 -10.57 14.87 -20.73
C ASN A 147 -11.08 16.32 -20.90
N TYR A 148 -12.37 16.59 -20.68
CA TYR A 148 -12.98 17.91 -20.84
C TYR A 148 -13.47 18.48 -19.51
N GLN A 149 -13.17 19.76 -19.26
CA GLN A 149 -13.63 20.44 -18.05
C GLN A 149 -15.14 20.69 -18.10
N LEU A 150 -15.80 20.73 -16.94
CA LEU A 150 -17.24 20.99 -16.89
C LEU A 150 -17.60 22.32 -17.56
N GLY A 151 -16.82 23.38 -17.33
CA GLY A 151 -17.01 24.67 -18.01
C GLY A 151 -16.87 24.64 -19.54
N GLU A 152 -16.20 23.62 -20.12
CA GLU A 152 -16.17 23.40 -21.57
C GLU A 152 -17.46 22.68 -22.04
N LEU A 153 -17.97 21.73 -21.24
CA LEU A 153 -19.17 20.96 -21.55
C LEU A 153 -20.43 21.82 -21.56
N VAL A 154 -20.62 22.70 -20.57
CA VAL A 154 -21.86 23.51 -20.47
C VAL A 154 -21.99 24.54 -21.60
N ARG A 155 -20.88 24.90 -22.26
CA ARG A 155 -20.88 25.81 -23.42
C ARG A 155 -21.36 25.15 -24.72
N VAL A 156 -21.50 23.83 -24.75
CA VAL A 156 -22.00 23.11 -25.93
C VAL A 156 -23.52 23.28 -26.00
N GLU A 157 -24.03 23.73 -27.15
CA GLU A 157 -25.47 24.00 -27.34
C GLU A 157 -26.37 22.80 -27.03
N SER A 158 -25.92 21.58 -27.33
CA SER A 158 -26.66 20.33 -27.08
C SER A 158 -26.48 19.76 -25.67
N TYR A 159 -25.71 20.41 -24.79
CA TYR A 159 -25.45 19.94 -23.43
C TYR A 159 -26.72 19.72 -22.61
N PRO A 160 -27.71 20.64 -22.56
CA PRO A 160 -28.92 20.45 -21.73
C PRO A 160 -29.72 19.18 -22.05
N ASP A 161 -29.88 18.88 -23.35
CA ASP A 161 -30.54 17.64 -23.78
C ASP A 161 -29.69 16.42 -23.47
N THR A 162 -28.37 16.52 -23.66
CA THR A 162 -27.45 15.39 -23.51
C THR A 162 -27.31 14.99 -22.05
N ILE A 163 -27.17 15.95 -21.12
CA ILE A 163 -27.08 15.64 -19.69
C ILE A 163 -28.38 15.01 -19.16
N ARG A 164 -29.55 15.47 -19.64
CA ARG A 164 -30.85 14.85 -19.33
C ARG A 164 -30.89 13.38 -19.79
N LEU A 165 -30.43 13.10 -21.00
CA LEU A 165 -30.37 11.73 -21.52
C LEU A 165 -29.37 10.85 -20.76
N ILE A 166 -28.21 11.39 -20.38
CA ILE A 166 -27.22 10.70 -19.54
C ILE A 166 -27.81 10.39 -18.16
N ALA A 167 -28.56 11.31 -17.55
CA ALA A 167 -29.26 11.09 -16.29
C ALA A 167 -30.26 9.95 -16.39
N LYS A 168 -31.15 9.99 -17.39
CA LYS A 168 -32.12 8.93 -17.65
C LYS A 168 -31.44 7.57 -17.86
N PHE A 169 -30.38 7.53 -18.66
CA PHE A 169 -29.60 6.31 -18.90
C PHE A 169 -28.93 5.79 -17.63
N THR A 170 -28.39 6.67 -16.79
CA THR A 170 -27.77 6.31 -15.50
C THR A 170 -28.81 5.74 -14.54
N VAL A 171 -29.98 6.36 -14.42
CA VAL A 171 -31.07 5.87 -13.56
C VAL A 171 -31.52 4.47 -13.98
N THR A 172 -31.77 4.25 -15.26
CA THR A 172 -32.16 2.92 -15.79
C THR A 172 -31.05 1.89 -15.61
N SER A 173 -29.79 2.30 -15.78
CA SER A 173 -28.62 1.44 -15.55
C SER A 173 -28.48 0.98 -14.10
N LEU A 174 -28.71 1.88 -13.13
CA LEU A 174 -28.65 1.56 -11.71
C LEU A 174 -29.77 0.59 -11.29
N GLN A 175 -30.96 0.71 -11.89
CA GLN A 175 -32.07 -0.21 -11.66
C GLN A 175 -31.79 -1.61 -12.24
N MET A 176 -31.10 -1.69 -13.38
CA MET A 176 -30.69 -2.94 -14.02
C MET A 176 -29.31 -3.42 -13.56
N TRP A 177 -29.06 -3.39 -12.25
CA TRP A 177 -27.74 -3.68 -11.66
C TRP A 177 -27.19 -5.09 -11.99
N GLN A 178 -28.06 -6.04 -12.35
CA GLN A 178 -27.70 -7.41 -12.74
C GLN A 178 -26.98 -7.49 -14.09
N PHE A 179 -27.16 -6.50 -14.97
CA PHE A 179 -26.74 -6.60 -16.37
C PHE A 179 -25.24 -6.37 -16.59
N ALA A 180 -24.59 -5.53 -15.77
CA ALA A 180 -23.15 -5.27 -15.84
C ALA A 180 -22.61 -4.51 -14.60
N PRO A 181 -22.30 -5.19 -13.48
CA PRO A 181 -21.91 -4.55 -12.22
C PRO A 181 -20.62 -3.70 -12.35
N ASN A 182 -19.64 -4.15 -13.14
CA ASN A 182 -18.37 -3.45 -13.34
C ASN A 182 -18.49 -2.15 -14.16
N SER A 183 -19.58 -1.98 -14.91
CA SER A 183 -19.79 -0.79 -15.75
C SER A 183 -20.37 0.39 -14.96
N ILE A 184 -21.05 0.13 -13.84
CA ILE A 184 -21.69 1.16 -13.00
C ILE A 184 -20.66 2.13 -12.45
N HIS A 185 -19.45 1.63 -12.12
CA HIS A 185 -18.34 2.44 -11.61
C HIS A 185 -18.02 3.63 -12.54
N TYR A 186 -18.04 3.44 -13.87
CA TYR A 186 -17.75 4.51 -14.82
C TYR A 186 -18.82 5.61 -14.80
N LEU A 187 -20.09 5.24 -14.68
CA LEU A 187 -21.19 6.19 -14.60
C LEU A 187 -21.11 7.01 -13.30
N LEU A 188 -20.90 6.34 -12.17
CA LEU A 188 -20.72 7.00 -10.88
C LEU A 188 -19.47 7.91 -10.88
N SER A 189 -18.37 7.47 -11.48
CA SER A 189 -17.14 8.27 -11.65
C SER A 189 -17.40 9.53 -12.47
N LEU A 190 -18.19 9.44 -13.55
CA LEU A 190 -18.61 10.60 -14.34
C LEU A 190 -19.35 11.62 -13.45
N TRP A 191 -20.40 11.20 -12.74
CA TRP A 191 -21.20 12.08 -11.88
C TRP A 191 -20.38 12.68 -10.73
N GLN A 192 -19.59 11.86 -10.04
CA GLN A 192 -18.68 12.29 -8.97
C GLN A 192 -17.75 13.41 -9.47
N ARG A 193 -17.07 13.20 -10.61
CA ARG A 193 -16.14 14.18 -11.18
C ARG A 193 -16.83 15.42 -11.70
N MET A 194 -18.07 15.31 -12.20
CA MET A 194 -18.88 16.48 -12.59
C MET A 194 -19.23 17.33 -11.37
N VAL A 195 -19.79 16.73 -10.32
CA VAL A 195 -20.17 17.43 -9.08
C VAL A 195 -18.96 18.06 -8.39
N ALA A 196 -17.85 17.33 -8.25
CA ALA A 196 -16.62 17.85 -7.64
C ALA A 196 -16.04 19.08 -8.37
N SER A 197 -16.37 19.26 -9.66
CA SER A 197 -15.91 20.39 -10.45
C SER A 197 -16.81 21.63 -10.37
N VAL A 198 -18.02 21.53 -9.82
CA VAL A 198 -19.01 22.62 -9.72
C VAL A 198 -18.42 23.90 -9.10
N PRO A 199 -17.68 23.85 -7.96
CA PRO A 199 -17.14 25.06 -7.34
C PRO A 199 -16.14 25.84 -8.22
N TYR A 200 -15.60 25.20 -9.26
CA TYR A 200 -14.58 25.77 -10.13
C TYR A 200 -15.15 26.24 -11.48
N VAL A 201 -16.45 26.05 -11.73
CA VAL A 201 -17.10 26.47 -12.97
C VAL A 201 -17.27 27.98 -12.98
N LYS A 202 -16.64 28.64 -13.95
CA LYS A 202 -16.78 30.09 -14.21
C LYS A 202 -17.71 30.40 -15.39
N ALA A 203 -18.35 29.37 -15.96
CA ALA A 203 -19.27 29.52 -17.08
C ALA A 203 -20.59 30.15 -16.61
N SER A 204 -21.22 30.96 -17.46
CA SER A 204 -22.52 31.60 -17.16
C SER A 204 -23.69 30.66 -17.40
N GLU A 205 -23.49 29.64 -18.22
CA GLU A 205 -24.48 28.65 -18.58
C GLU A 205 -24.76 27.67 -17.41
N PRO A 206 -26.02 27.22 -17.22
CA PRO A 206 -26.39 26.37 -16.09
C PRO A 206 -25.88 24.93 -16.28
N HIS A 207 -25.21 24.37 -15.27
CA HIS A 207 -24.70 23.00 -15.33
C HIS A 207 -25.79 21.92 -15.18
N LEU A 208 -26.99 22.25 -14.68
CA LEU A 208 -28.14 21.35 -14.48
C LEU A 208 -27.93 20.14 -13.54
N LEU A 209 -26.73 19.98 -12.96
CA LEU A 209 -26.42 18.90 -12.03
C LEU A 209 -27.37 18.86 -10.81
N GLU A 210 -27.75 20.02 -10.24
CA GLU A 210 -28.70 20.13 -9.13
C GLU A 210 -30.09 19.53 -9.42
N THR A 211 -30.46 19.42 -10.71
CA THR A 211 -31.72 18.80 -11.12
C THR A 211 -31.60 17.27 -11.17
N TYR A 212 -30.49 16.76 -11.71
CA TYR A 212 -30.35 15.33 -12.04
C TYR A 212 -29.62 14.50 -10.99
N THR A 213 -28.72 15.08 -10.19
CA THR A 213 -28.02 14.34 -9.13
C THR A 213 -28.96 13.76 -8.06
N PRO A 214 -30.08 14.42 -7.66
CA PRO A 214 -31.05 13.80 -6.76
C PRO A 214 -31.69 12.54 -7.36
N GLU A 215 -32.03 12.55 -8.65
CA GLU A 215 -32.62 11.39 -9.35
C GLU A 215 -31.65 10.20 -9.38
N VAL A 216 -30.37 10.46 -9.71
CA VAL A 216 -29.32 9.44 -9.71
C VAL A 216 -29.09 8.88 -8.32
N THR A 217 -29.07 9.75 -7.30
CA THR A 217 -28.91 9.34 -5.90
C THR A 217 -30.07 8.48 -5.44
N GLN A 218 -31.31 8.88 -5.77
CA GLN A 218 -32.50 8.11 -5.45
C GLN A 218 -32.46 6.73 -6.09
N ALA A 219 -32.18 6.65 -7.38
CA ALA A 219 -32.10 5.38 -8.10
C ALA A 219 -31.01 4.45 -7.53
N PHE A 220 -29.84 5.00 -7.16
CA PHE A 220 -28.79 4.22 -6.51
C PHE A 220 -29.28 3.63 -5.19
N VAL A 221 -29.82 4.46 -4.29
CA VAL A 221 -30.26 4.00 -2.97
C VAL A 221 -31.36 2.95 -3.10
N THR A 222 -32.41 3.23 -3.87
CA THR A 222 -33.55 2.30 -3.99
C THR A 222 -33.13 0.97 -4.63
N SER A 223 -32.29 1.01 -5.67
CA SER A 223 -31.80 -0.23 -6.32
C SER A 223 -31.05 -1.15 -5.36
N ARG A 224 -30.25 -0.59 -4.44
CA ARG A 224 -29.53 -1.38 -3.42
C ARG A 224 -30.49 -1.98 -2.39
N LEU A 225 -31.48 -1.23 -1.93
CA LEU A 225 -32.48 -1.76 -0.99
C LEU A 225 -33.36 -2.86 -1.58
N GLU A 226 -33.75 -2.70 -2.85
CA GLU A 226 -34.53 -3.71 -3.58
C GLU A 226 -33.69 -4.97 -3.86
N SER A 227 -32.39 -4.79 -4.14
CA SER A 227 -31.49 -5.91 -4.41
C SER A 227 -31.41 -6.93 -3.26
N VAL A 228 -31.50 -6.47 -2.00
CA VAL A 228 -31.40 -7.36 -0.81
C VAL A 228 -32.45 -8.47 -0.84
N ALA A 229 -33.70 -8.12 -1.15
CA ALA A 229 -34.79 -9.10 -1.19
C ALA A 229 -34.65 -10.09 -2.35
N VAL A 230 -34.03 -9.66 -3.46
CA VAL A 230 -33.76 -10.52 -4.62
C VAL A 230 -32.61 -11.46 -4.31
N VAL A 231 -31.49 -10.93 -3.81
CA VAL A 231 -30.29 -11.69 -3.43
C VAL A 231 -30.62 -12.80 -2.43
N LEU A 232 -31.38 -12.48 -1.38
CA LEU A 232 -31.71 -13.47 -0.34
C LEU A 232 -32.72 -14.53 -0.80
N ARG A 233 -33.66 -14.19 -1.68
CA ARG A 233 -34.67 -15.16 -2.17
C ARG A 233 -34.14 -16.04 -3.30
N ASP A 234 -33.37 -15.46 -4.20
CA ASP A 234 -32.89 -16.12 -5.42
C ASP A 234 -31.48 -16.71 -5.26
N GLY A 235 -30.82 -16.47 -4.11
CA GLY A 235 -29.50 -17.02 -3.79
C GLY A 235 -28.38 -16.46 -4.68
N LEU A 236 -28.50 -15.21 -5.11
CA LEU A 236 -27.51 -14.52 -5.92
C LEU A 236 -26.29 -14.08 -5.08
N GLU A 237 -25.19 -13.74 -5.74
CA GLU A 237 -24.03 -13.14 -5.07
C GLU A 237 -24.43 -11.80 -4.42
N ASP A 238 -24.14 -11.65 -3.13
CA ASP A 238 -24.45 -10.43 -2.39
C ASP A 238 -23.36 -9.38 -2.63
N PRO A 239 -23.69 -8.20 -3.18
CA PRO A 239 -22.69 -7.15 -3.38
C PRO A 239 -22.04 -6.66 -2.07
N LEU A 240 -22.65 -6.88 -0.91
CA LEU A 240 -22.06 -6.56 0.40
C LEU A 240 -20.86 -7.45 0.78
N GLU A 241 -20.62 -8.54 0.06
CA GLU A 241 -19.46 -9.42 0.29
C GLU A 241 -18.16 -8.83 -0.28
N ASP A 242 -18.24 -8.01 -1.33
CA ASP A 242 -17.12 -7.24 -1.85
C ASP A 242 -17.08 -5.83 -1.22
N LEU A 243 -16.55 -5.77 0.01
CA LEU A 243 -16.39 -4.50 0.74
C LEU A 243 -15.51 -3.48 -0.01
N GLY A 244 -14.59 -3.93 -0.88
CA GLY A 244 -13.73 -3.03 -1.66
C GLY A 244 -14.52 -2.28 -2.73
N MET A 245 -15.31 -3.02 -3.51
CA MET A 245 -16.23 -2.45 -4.51
C MET A 245 -17.29 -1.56 -3.84
N VAL A 246 -17.87 -2.00 -2.73
CA VAL A 246 -18.85 -1.21 -1.96
C VAL A 246 -18.24 0.11 -1.53
N GLN A 247 -17.05 0.09 -0.93
CA GLN A 247 -16.37 1.31 -0.49
C GLN A 247 -16.09 2.26 -1.66
N GLN A 248 -15.63 1.75 -2.79
CA GLN A 248 -15.39 2.56 -3.99
C GLN A 248 -16.66 3.25 -4.51
N GLN A 249 -17.79 2.53 -4.58
CA GLN A 249 -19.07 3.11 -5.00
C GLN A 249 -19.60 4.14 -4.00
N LEU A 250 -19.47 3.85 -2.69
CA LEU A 250 -19.88 4.75 -1.63
C LEU A 250 -19.07 6.06 -1.63
N ASP A 251 -17.76 6.00 -1.90
CA ASP A 251 -16.91 7.18 -2.03
C ASP A 251 -17.38 8.08 -3.19
N GLN A 252 -17.76 7.48 -4.32
CA GLN A 252 -18.34 8.22 -5.45
C GLN A 252 -19.70 8.83 -5.10
N MET A 253 -20.59 8.03 -4.51
CA MET A 253 -21.93 8.45 -4.12
C MET A 253 -21.94 9.53 -3.04
N SER A 254 -20.95 9.52 -2.13
CA SER A 254 -20.82 10.53 -1.07
C SER A 254 -20.69 11.95 -1.62
N ILE A 255 -20.04 12.10 -2.78
CA ILE A 255 -19.86 13.38 -3.47
C ILE A 255 -21.11 13.71 -4.27
N ILE A 256 -21.68 12.74 -4.99
CA ILE A 256 -22.88 12.94 -5.82
C ILE A 256 -24.07 13.39 -4.95
N GLY A 257 -24.33 12.70 -3.85
CA GLY A 257 -25.43 12.99 -2.94
C GLY A 257 -25.30 14.34 -2.23
N ARG A 258 -24.08 14.88 -2.13
CA ARG A 258 -23.81 16.20 -1.55
C ARG A 258 -24.02 17.38 -2.48
N CYS A 259 -24.27 17.15 -3.78
CA CYS A 259 -24.63 18.25 -4.69
C CYS A 259 -25.93 18.94 -4.24
N GLU A 260 -26.91 18.15 -3.79
CA GLU A 260 -28.23 18.60 -3.31
C GLU A 260 -28.54 17.90 -1.99
N TYR A 261 -27.76 18.24 -0.96
CA TYR A 261 -27.67 17.43 0.25
C TYR A 261 -28.99 17.34 1.02
N GLU A 262 -29.81 18.41 1.02
CA GLU A 262 -31.12 18.42 1.66
C GLU A 262 -32.04 17.33 1.13
N LYS A 263 -32.15 17.20 -0.20
CA LYS A 263 -32.98 16.17 -0.85
C LYS A 263 -32.46 14.77 -0.55
N THR A 264 -31.13 14.59 -0.56
CA THR A 264 -30.48 13.32 -0.21
C THR A 264 -30.78 12.93 1.23
N CYS A 265 -30.63 13.84 2.18
CA CYS A 265 -30.92 13.59 3.59
C CYS A 265 -32.40 13.26 3.83
N ALA A 266 -33.33 13.99 3.21
CA ALA A 266 -34.76 13.72 3.31
C ALA A 266 -35.11 12.30 2.81
N LEU A 267 -34.54 11.88 1.67
CA LEU A 267 -34.70 10.52 1.14
C LEU A 267 -34.15 9.47 2.11
N LEU A 268 -32.93 9.65 2.61
CA LEU A 268 -32.29 8.70 3.53
C LEU A 268 -33.05 8.57 4.84
N VAL A 269 -33.54 9.68 5.40
CA VAL A 269 -34.40 9.69 6.59
C VAL A 269 -35.67 8.88 6.34
N GLN A 270 -36.38 9.13 5.24
CA GLN A 270 -37.62 8.44 4.92
C GLN A 270 -37.42 6.92 4.79
N LEU A 271 -36.40 6.50 4.04
CA LEU A 271 -36.12 5.08 3.80
C LEU A 271 -35.61 4.39 5.08
N PHE A 272 -34.79 5.07 5.87
CA PHE A 272 -34.29 4.54 7.14
C PHE A 272 -35.41 4.35 8.14
N ASP A 273 -36.26 5.36 8.35
CA ASP A 273 -37.35 5.27 9.32
C ASP A 273 -38.34 4.16 8.92
N GLN A 274 -38.61 3.99 7.63
CA GLN A 274 -39.44 2.90 7.10
C GLN A 274 -38.84 1.51 7.37
N SER A 275 -37.56 1.29 7.05
CA SER A 275 -36.90 0.00 7.28
C SER A 275 -36.68 -0.30 8.76
N ALA A 276 -36.32 0.71 9.56
CA ALA A 276 -36.10 0.56 10.99
C ALA A 276 -37.40 0.23 11.73
N GLN A 277 -38.52 0.88 11.37
CA GLN A 277 -39.83 0.57 11.94
C GLN A 277 -40.26 -0.86 11.61
N ARG A 278 -40.14 -1.28 10.34
CA ARG A 278 -40.46 -2.66 9.92
C ARG A 278 -39.60 -3.68 10.64
N TYR A 279 -38.31 -3.41 10.77
CA TYR A 279 -37.40 -4.26 11.53
C TYR A 279 -37.86 -4.37 12.99
N GLN A 280 -38.23 -3.24 13.63
CA GLN A 280 -38.72 -3.21 15.00
C GLN A 280 -40.07 -3.94 15.19
N GLU A 281 -40.95 -3.91 14.19
CA GLU A 281 -42.19 -4.69 14.19
C GLU A 281 -41.90 -6.18 14.09
N LEU A 282 -41.08 -6.59 13.11
CA LEU A 282 -40.76 -8.01 12.85
C LEU A 282 -40.08 -8.71 14.02
N ILE A 283 -39.21 -8.01 14.74
CA ILE A 283 -38.50 -8.59 15.88
C ILE A 283 -39.39 -8.85 17.10
N ASN A 284 -40.54 -8.17 17.18
CA ASN A 284 -41.50 -8.33 18.26
C ASN A 284 -42.56 -9.41 17.92
N ILE A 285 -42.58 -9.91 16.68
CA ILE A 285 -43.50 -10.97 16.23
C ILE A 285 -42.97 -12.35 16.65
N VAL A 286 -43.85 -13.20 17.17
CA VAL A 286 -43.55 -14.58 17.54
C VAL A 286 -44.51 -15.53 16.79
N PRO A 287 -44.02 -16.50 15.97
CA PRO A 287 -42.62 -16.80 15.69
C PRO A 287 -41.99 -15.82 14.68
N PRO A 288 -40.67 -15.52 14.80
CA PRO A 288 -40.01 -14.58 13.92
C PRO A 288 -39.83 -15.16 12.50
N SER A 289 -40.18 -14.37 11.48
CA SER A 289 -39.80 -14.67 10.09
C SER A 289 -38.33 -14.33 9.88
N GLN A 290 -37.47 -15.36 9.90
CA GLN A 290 -36.01 -15.16 9.76
C GLN A 290 -35.64 -14.51 8.41
N VAL A 291 -36.38 -14.81 7.35
CA VAL A 291 -36.13 -14.26 6.01
C VAL A 291 -36.47 -12.77 5.98
N ASP A 292 -37.63 -12.36 6.51
CA ASP A 292 -38.02 -10.95 6.53
C ASP A 292 -37.12 -10.11 7.43
N ILE A 293 -36.67 -10.69 8.55
CA ILE A 293 -35.65 -10.10 9.42
C ILE A 293 -34.35 -9.89 8.65
N ALA A 294 -33.84 -10.93 7.97
CA ALA A 294 -32.61 -10.83 7.19
C ALA A 294 -32.71 -9.79 6.05
N ILE A 295 -33.88 -9.66 5.40
CA ILE A 295 -34.13 -8.63 4.39
C ILE A 295 -34.02 -7.24 5.01
N GLN A 296 -34.68 -7.00 6.16
CA GLN A 296 -34.58 -5.69 6.82
C GLN A 296 -33.16 -5.41 7.34
N GLU A 297 -32.45 -6.42 7.87
CA GLU A 297 -31.05 -6.27 8.28
C GLU A 297 -30.15 -5.89 7.10
N GLY A 298 -30.33 -6.51 5.93
CA GLY A 298 -29.58 -6.15 4.72
C GLY A 298 -29.91 -4.76 4.19
N GLN A 299 -31.19 -4.36 4.23
CA GLN A 299 -31.62 -3.01 3.86
C GLN A 299 -31.03 -1.94 4.79
N LEU A 300 -31.11 -2.18 6.11
CA LEU A 300 -30.50 -1.31 7.11
C LEU A 300 -28.97 -1.27 6.98
N THR A 301 -28.33 -2.38 6.62
CA THR A 301 -26.88 -2.43 6.36
C THR A 301 -26.49 -1.46 5.24
N TRP A 302 -27.19 -1.51 4.10
CA TRP A 302 -26.97 -0.56 3.00
C TRP A 302 -27.20 0.88 3.43
N LEU A 303 -28.29 1.15 4.16
CA LEU A 303 -28.60 2.49 4.63
C LEU A 303 -27.54 3.03 5.58
N VAL A 304 -27.04 2.22 6.53
CA VAL A 304 -25.96 2.63 7.44
C VAL A 304 -24.67 2.92 6.66
N TYR A 305 -24.31 2.09 5.68
CA TYR A 305 -23.16 2.36 4.80
C TYR A 305 -23.31 3.66 3.99
N ILE A 306 -24.49 3.88 3.39
CA ILE A 306 -24.78 5.06 2.58
C ILE A 306 -24.81 6.32 3.45
N ILE A 307 -25.44 6.27 4.62
CA ILE A 307 -25.44 7.36 5.60
C ILE A 307 -24.02 7.67 6.06
N ALA A 308 -23.23 6.65 6.40
CA ALA A 308 -21.84 6.82 6.81
C ALA A 308 -21.01 7.50 5.72
N ALA A 309 -21.13 7.06 4.47
CA ALA A 309 -20.44 7.67 3.33
C ALA A 309 -20.94 9.10 3.08
N ALA A 310 -22.26 9.30 3.13
CA ALA A 310 -22.89 10.61 3.03
C ALA A 310 -22.45 11.55 4.15
N ILE A 311 -22.05 11.09 5.33
CA ILE A 311 -21.42 11.94 6.36
C ILE A 311 -19.94 12.16 6.01
N GLY A 312 -19.21 11.09 5.69
CA GLY A 312 -17.76 11.07 5.43
C GLY A 312 -17.26 11.83 4.20
N GLY A 313 -18.12 12.05 3.19
CA GLY A 313 -17.80 12.80 1.98
C GLY A 313 -17.71 14.33 2.15
N ARG A 314 -17.69 14.84 3.40
CA ARG A 314 -17.71 16.28 3.67
C ARG A 314 -16.36 16.86 3.31
N VAL A 315 -16.34 17.86 2.43
CA VAL A 315 -15.11 18.58 2.07
C VAL A 315 -14.86 19.69 3.10
N SER A 316 -13.64 19.77 3.64
CA SER A 316 -13.27 20.66 4.76
C SER A 316 -13.54 22.16 4.53
N PHE A 317 -13.75 22.60 3.29
CA PHE A 317 -13.98 24.00 2.94
C PHE A 317 -15.46 24.40 2.81
N ASN A 318 -16.40 23.45 2.87
CA ASN A 318 -17.84 23.71 2.72
C ASN A 318 -18.57 23.50 4.06
N THR A 319 -18.33 24.41 5.01
CA THR A 319 -18.93 24.37 6.35
C THR A 319 -20.20 25.22 6.41
N ALA A 320 -21.31 24.66 5.91
CA ALA A 320 -22.64 25.22 6.15
C ALA A 320 -23.22 24.59 7.43
N ASP A 321 -23.64 25.42 8.38
CA ASP A 321 -24.29 25.03 9.63
C ASP A 321 -25.54 24.14 9.42
N GLU A 322 -26.22 24.28 8.29
CA GLU A 322 -27.42 23.51 7.95
C GLU A 322 -27.09 22.04 7.67
N TYR A 323 -25.95 21.77 7.03
CA TYR A 323 -25.49 20.40 6.77
C TYR A 323 -25.11 19.68 8.06
N ASP A 324 -24.60 20.40 9.06
CA ASP A 324 -24.36 19.85 10.40
C ASP A 324 -25.67 19.40 11.08
N ALA A 325 -26.74 20.17 10.95
CA ALA A 325 -28.03 19.78 11.53
C ALA A 325 -28.59 18.51 10.86
N MET A 326 -28.45 18.41 9.52
CA MET A 326 -28.86 17.24 8.75
C MET A 326 -28.02 15.99 9.08
N ASP A 327 -26.70 16.15 9.21
CA ASP A 327 -25.82 15.07 9.66
C ASP A 327 -26.22 14.58 11.06
N GLY A 328 -26.56 15.51 11.96
CA GLY A 328 -27.08 15.18 13.30
C GLY A 328 -28.33 14.31 13.27
N GLU A 329 -29.30 14.59 12.39
CA GLU A 329 -30.51 13.78 12.21
C GLU A 329 -30.20 12.34 11.75
N LEU A 330 -29.27 12.19 10.81
CA LEU A 330 -28.85 10.88 10.30
C LEU A 330 -28.07 10.09 11.35
N ILE A 331 -27.15 10.74 12.08
CA ILE A 331 -26.37 10.12 13.16
C ILE A 331 -27.31 9.63 14.27
N CYS A 332 -28.30 10.42 14.67
CA CYS A 332 -29.28 10.02 15.69
C CYS A 332 -29.96 8.68 15.36
N ARG A 333 -30.42 8.52 14.13
CA ARG A 333 -31.09 7.31 13.63
C ARG A 333 -30.19 6.08 13.67
N VAL A 334 -28.94 6.21 13.19
CA VAL A 334 -27.97 5.11 13.22
C VAL A 334 -27.65 4.70 14.65
N LEU A 335 -27.48 5.66 15.57
CA LEU A 335 -27.22 5.38 16.99
C LEU A 335 -28.43 4.75 17.71
N GLN A 336 -29.66 5.14 17.35
CA GLN A 336 -30.87 4.48 17.86
C GLN A 336 -30.96 3.03 17.40
N LEU A 337 -30.68 2.77 16.11
CA LEU A 337 -30.61 1.41 15.58
C LEU A 337 -29.53 0.60 16.29
N MET A 338 -28.35 1.17 16.51
CA MET A 338 -27.27 0.52 17.27
C MET A 338 -27.74 0.09 18.66
N ASN A 339 -28.42 0.96 19.42
CA ASN A 339 -28.95 0.58 20.73
C ASN A 339 -29.95 -0.59 20.64
N LEU A 340 -30.79 -0.61 19.59
CA LEU A 340 -31.77 -1.67 19.36
C LEU A 340 -31.14 -3.01 18.93
N THR A 341 -30.01 -2.99 18.22
CA THR A 341 -29.26 -4.21 17.86
C THR A 341 -28.40 -4.71 19.02
N ASP A 342 -27.70 -3.81 19.72
CA ASP A 342 -26.77 -4.15 20.81
C ASP A 342 -27.51 -4.78 22.00
N ASN A 343 -28.72 -4.32 22.32
CA ASN A 343 -29.54 -4.91 23.38
C ASN A 343 -29.92 -6.38 23.14
N ARG A 344 -29.81 -6.86 21.90
CA ARG A 344 -30.23 -8.22 21.50
C ARG A 344 -29.08 -9.08 20.98
N ILE A 345 -27.86 -8.57 21.00
CA ILE A 345 -26.66 -9.25 20.51
C ILE A 345 -26.44 -10.64 21.15
N SER A 346 -26.92 -10.84 22.38
CA SER A 346 -26.87 -12.12 23.09
C SER A 346 -27.80 -13.20 22.51
N GLN A 347 -28.84 -12.79 21.77
CA GLN A 347 -29.83 -13.67 21.14
C GLN A 347 -29.52 -13.94 19.66
N GLY A 348 -28.53 -13.25 19.09
CA GLY A 348 -28.16 -13.29 17.68
C GLY A 348 -27.89 -11.87 17.15
N GLY A 349 -27.10 -11.77 16.08
CA GLY A 349 -26.79 -10.49 15.46
C GLY A 349 -26.39 -10.66 13.99
N CYS A 350 -26.39 -9.56 13.26
CA CYS A 350 -26.01 -9.52 11.86
C CYS A 350 -24.59 -8.96 11.69
N GLU A 351 -23.65 -9.82 11.27
CA GLU A 351 -22.24 -9.41 11.06
C GLU A 351 -22.12 -8.27 10.02
N LYS A 352 -22.93 -8.33 8.95
CA LYS A 352 -22.92 -7.31 7.88
C LYS A 352 -23.33 -5.94 8.42
N LEU A 353 -24.38 -5.89 9.24
CA LEU A 353 -24.84 -4.66 9.89
C LEU A 353 -23.80 -4.14 10.89
N GLU A 354 -23.16 -5.02 11.63
CA GLU A 354 -22.10 -4.64 12.58
C GLU A 354 -20.89 -4.02 11.88
N LEU A 355 -20.46 -4.59 10.76
CA LEU A 355 -19.38 -4.01 9.94
C LEU A 355 -19.78 -2.62 9.41
N ALA A 356 -21.04 -2.43 9.00
CA ALA A 356 -21.55 -1.12 8.61
C ALA A 356 -21.55 -0.12 9.76
N MET A 357 -21.90 -0.54 10.98
CA MET A 357 -21.81 0.30 12.18
C MET A 357 -20.36 0.74 12.46
N ILE A 358 -19.38 -0.16 12.33
CA ILE A 358 -17.96 0.20 12.49
C ILE A 358 -17.53 1.20 11.42
N TYR A 359 -17.92 1.01 10.16
CA TYR A 359 -17.65 1.96 9.07
C TYR A 359 -18.30 3.33 9.35
N PHE A 360 -19.53 3.35 9.84
CA PHE A 360 -20.19 4.57 10.30
C PHE A 360 -19.38 5.30 11.37
N PHE A 361 -18.91 4.62 12.41
CA PHE A 361 -18.07 5.23 13.43
C PHE A 361 -16.75 5.78 12.85
N GLN A 362 -16.14 5.11 11.87
CA GLN A 362 -14.95 5.62 11.19
C GLN A 362 -15.22 6.95 10.46
N GLN A 363 -16.32 7.04 9.70
CA GLN A 363 -16.68 8.27 8.98
C GLN A 363 -17.14 9.38 9.93
N PHE A 364 -17.92 9.04 10.95
CA PHE A 364 -18.35 9.99 11.99
C PHE A 364 -17.12 10.60 12.70
N ARG A 365 -16.16 9.75 13.11
CA ARG A 365 -14.92 10.23 13.72
C ARG A 365 -14.14 11.14 12.78
N LYS A 366 -13.94 10.73 11.53
CA LYS A 366 -13.17 11.48 10.54
C LYS A 366 -13.64 12.92 10.38
N ILE A 367 -14.95 13.17 10.48
CA ILE A 367 -15.55 14.49 10.26
C ILE A 367 -15.80 15.27 11.55
N TYR A 368 -16.21 14.60 12.63
CA TYR A 368 -16.74 15.24 13.84
C TYR A 368 -15.95 14.93 15.14
N VAL A 369 -14.91 14.09 15.11
CA VAL A 369 -14.05 13.83 16.28
C VAL A 369 -12.55 13.98 15.96
N GLY A 370 -11.87 14.96 16.56
CA GLY A 370 -10.43 15.17 16.36
C GLY A 370 -9.94 16.61 16.55
N ASP A 371 -8.62 16.79 16.50
CA ASP A 371 -7.93 18.03 16.89
C ASP A 371 -8.25 19.26 16.00
N GLN A 372 -8.70 19.05 14.76
CA GLN A 372 -8.94 20.12 13.76
C GLN A 372 -10.39 20.58 13.65
N ILE A 373 -11.28 20.11 14.53
CA ILE A 373 -12.73 20.28 14.37
C ILE A 373 -13.21 21.48 15.19
N GLN A 374 -13.99 22.36 14.55
CA GLN A 374 -14.55 23.54 15.20
C GLN A 374 -15.53 23.11 16.30
N ARG A 375 -15.29 23.57 17.53
CA ARG A 375 -15.99 23.15 18.77
C ARG A 375 -17.50 23.45 18.84
N THR A 376 -18.09 24.06 17.81
CA THR A 376 -19.47 24.56 17.81
C THR A 376 -20.24 24.05 16.59
N SER A 377 -20.23 22.74 16.34
CA SER A 377 -21.06 22.13 15.30
C SER A 377 -22.51 21.97 15.77
N LYS A 378 -23.49 22.31 14.91
CA LYS A 378 -24.92 22.08 15.18
C LYS A 378 -25.27 20.58 15.31
N VAL A 379 -24.38 19.67 14.89
CA VAL A 379 -24.54 18.21 15.10
C VAL A 379 -24.75 17.90 16.58
N TYR A 380 -23.91 18.43 17.47
CA TYR A 380 -24.00 18.14 18.90
C TYR A 380 -25.29 18.68 19.53
N LYS A 381 -25.81 19.80 19.03
CA LYS A 381 -27.12 20.30 19.47
C LYS A 381 -28.20 19.27 19.19
N ARG A 382 -28.22 18.70 17.97
CA ARG A 382 -29.24 17.72 17.61
C ARG A 382 -29.08 16.41 18.36
N LEU A 383 -27.85 15.94 18.54
CA LEU A 383 -27.54 14.76 19.35
C LEU A 383 -27.95 14.95 20.82
N SER A 384 -27.79 16.16 21.37
CA SER A 384 -28.22 16.49 22.72
C SER A 384 -29.74 16.41 22.87
N GLU A 385 -30.50 16.91 21.89
CA GLU A 385 -31.97 16.93 21.91
C GLU A 385 -32.57 15.53 21.83
N VAL A 386 -32.00 14.64 21.01
CA VAL A 386 -32.58 13.32 20.73
C VAL A 386 -31.99 12.22 21.62
N LEU A 387 -30.68 12.25 21.87
CA LEU A 387 -29.95 11.18 22.56
C LEU A 387 -29.35 11.62 23.91
N GLY A 388 -29.43 12.90 24.27
CA GLY A 388 -28.76 13.44 25.45
C GLY A 388 -27.23 13.54 25.31
N VAL A 389 -26.68 13.37 24.09
CA VAL A 389 -25.24 13.42 23.82
C VAL A 389 -24.86 14.85 23.45
N SER A 390 -24.38 15.60 24.43
CA SER A 390 -24.20 17.06 24.32
C SER A 390 -22.82 17.51 23.86
N ASP A 391 -21.80 16.66 24.00
CA ASP A 391 -20.42 17.03 23.68
C ASP A 391 -19.60 15.87 23.08
N GLU A 392 -18.40 16.20 22.63
CA GLU A 392 -17.45 15.25 22.06
C GLU A 392 -17.04 14.15 23.06
N SER A 393 -17.01 14.43 24.37
CA SER A 393 -16.64 13.42 25.38
C SER A 393 -17.71 12.34 25.50
N MET A 394 -18.98 12.72 25.48
CA MET A 394 -20.11 11.79 25.44
C MET A 394 -20.11 10.97 24.14
N VAL A 395 -19.79 11.60 22.99
CA VAL A 395 -19.61 10.85 21.74
C VAL A 395 -18.47 9.83 21.86
N LEU A 396 -17.32 10.21 22.41
CA LEU A 396 -16.21 9.27 22.63
C LEU A 396 -16.61 8.10 23.57
N SER A 397 -17.45 8.34 24.58
CA SER A 397 -18.03 7.28 25.42
C SER A 397 -18.89 6.31 24.60
N VAL A 398 -19.74 6.81 23.69
CA VAL A 398 -20.53 5.97 22.77
C VAL A 398 -19.61 5.10 21.90
N PHE A 399 -18.54 5.67 21.34
CA PHE A 399 -17.55 4.92 20.55
C PHE A 399 -16.89 3.80 21.36
N VAL A 400 -16.40 4.11 22.56
CA VAL A 400 -15.69 3.13 23.40
C VAL A 400 -16.65 2.04 23.89
N ARG A 401 -17.88 2.40 24.24
CA ARG A 401 -18.93 1.44 24.60
C ARG A 401 -19.21 0.47 23.46
N LYS A 402 -19.31 0.96 22.23
CA LYS A 402 -19.48 0.10 21.06
C LYS A 402 -18.29 -0.83 20.84
N ILE A 403 -17.07 -0.30 20.97
CA ILE A 403 -15.83 -1.09 20.91
C ILE A 403 -15.88 -2.22 21.95
N LEU A 404 -16.22 -1.90 23.20
CA LEU A 404 -16.36 -2.88 24.28
C LEU A 404 -17.40 -3.97 23.96
N THR A 405 -18.58 -3.58 23.51
CA THR A 405 -19.64 -4.52 23.09
C THR A 405 -19.10 -5.48 22.02
N ASN A 406 -18.41 -4.94 21.01
CA ASN A 406 -17.90 -5.77 19.92
C ASN A 406 -16.80 -6.74 20.38
N LEU A 407 -15.86 -6.27 21.19
CA LEU A 407 -14.80 -7.13 21.72
C LEU A 407 -15.32 -8.22 22.67
N LYS A 408 -16.45 -7.97 23.34
CA LYS A 408 -17.08 -8.93 24.25
C LYS A 408 -17.91 -9.99 23.53
N TYR A 409 -18.77 -9.59 22.59
CA TYR A 409 -19.76 -10.49 21.97
C TYR A 409 -19.34 -11.06 20.61
N TRP A 410 -18.54 -10.34 19.82
CA TRP A 410 -18.14 -10.75 18.46
C TRP A 410 -16.78 -11.46 18.38
N SER A 411 -16.34 -12.09 19.47
CA SER A 411 -15.01 -12.76 19.57
C SER A 411 -14.75 -13.86 18.52
N ARG A 412 -15.80 -14.38 17.88
CA ARG A 412 -15.72 -15.40 16.83
C ARG A 412 -15.49 -14.83 15.42
N SER A 413 -15.82 -13.55 15.19
CA SER A 413 -15.68 -12.92 13.86
C SER A 413 -14.38 -12.12 13.81
N GLU A 414 -13.37 -12.68 13.12
CA GLU A 414 -12.05 -12.06 12.98
C GLU A 414 -12.16 -10.67 12.31
N GLN A 415 -13.05 -10.52 11.34
CA GLN A 415 -13.24 -9.27 10.61
C GLN A 415 -13.75 -8.15 11.53
N ILE A 416 -14.76 -8.44 12.35
CA ILE A 416 -15.33 -7.47 13.30
C ILE A 416 -14.29 -7.07 14.34
N ILE A 417 -13.56 -8.04 14.91
CA ILE A 417 -12.51 -7.76 15.91
C ILE A 417 -11.40 -6.90 15.31
N ASN A 418 -10.89 -7.25 14.12
CA ASN A 418 -9.83 -6.48 13.47
C ASN A 418 -10.27 -5.04 13.15
N ARG A 419 -11.47 -4.84 12.60
CA ARG A 419 -12.00 -3.49 12.29
C ARG A 419 -12.30 -2.68 13.55
N THR A 420 -12.81 -3.32 14.61
CA THR A 420 -13.07 -2.70 15.92
C THR A 420 -11.76 -2.25 16.58
N LEU A 421 -10.73 -3.10 16.57
CA LEU A 421 -9.42 -2.78 17.13
C LEU A 421 -8.69 -1.72 16.29
N GLN A 422 -8.90 -1.67 14.98
CA GLN A 422 -8.40 -0.57 14.15
C GLN A 422 -9.04 0.76 14.56
N LEU A 423 -10.36 0.80 14.80
CA LEU A 423 -11.04 2.00 15.28
C LEU A 423 -10.49 2.46 16.64
N LEU A 424 -10.29 1.53 17.59
CA LEU A 424 -9.65 1.81 18.88
C LEU A 424 -8.22 2.33 18.70
N SER A 425 -7.42 1.68 17.85
CA SER A 425 -6.06 2.08 17.56
C SER A 425 -6.03 3.50 17.00
N ASP A 426 -6.90 3.83 16.06
CA ASP A 426 -6.90 5.15 15.45
C ASP A 426 -7.36 6.25 16.43
N LEU A 427 -8.31 5.94 17.33
CA LEU A 427 -8.69 6.81 18.45
C LEU A 427 -7.50 7.03 19.42
N SER A 428 -6.64 6.03 19.58
CA SER A 428 -5.47 6.07 20.48
C SER A 428 -4.28 6.90 19.97
N VAL A 429 -4.32 7.44 18.74
CA VAL A 429 -3.20 8.18 18.13
C VAL A 429 -3.27 9.70 18.38
N GLY A 430 -4.47 10.30 18.40
CA GLY A 430 -4.64 11.75 18.46
C GLY A 430 -4.51 12.32 19.88
N TYR A 431 -3.58 13.26 20.09
CA TYR A 431 -3.24 13.72 21.45
C TYR A 431 -4.43 14.27 22.26
N THR A 432 -5.30 15.10 21.65
CA THR A 432 -6.44 15.66 22.41
C THR A 432 -7.53 14.62 22.65
N SER A 433 -7.79 13.74 21.68
CA SER A 433 -8.76 12.65 21.81
C SER A 433 -8.37 11.69 22.93
N VAL A 434 -7.09 11.28 23.00
CA VAL A 434 -6.60 10.35 24.02
C VAL A 434 -6.72 10.95 25.43
N ARG A 435 -6.43 12.24 25.60
CA ARG A 435 -6.63 12.94 26.90
C ARG A 435 -8.07 12.95 27.38
N LYS A 436 -9.05 12.97 26.48
CA LYS A 436 -10.47 12.85 26.82
C LYS A 436 -10.85 11.39 27.07
N LEU A 437 -10.41 10.49 26.19
CA LEU A 437 -10.66 9.05 26.28
C LEU A 437 -10.25 8.48 27.63
N VAL A 438 -9.06 8.80 28.13
CA VAL A 438 -8.56 8.25 29.40
C VAL A 438 -9.39 8.72 30.60
N LYS A 439 -10.19 9.78 30.49
CA LYS A 439 -11.11 10.20 31.57
C LYS A 439 -12.42 9.43 31.59
N LEU A 440 -12.70 8.62 30.56
CA LEU A 440 -13.94 7.86 30.46
C LEU A 440 -13.86 6.58 31.29
N ASP A 441 -14.93 6.27 32.00
CA ASP A 441 -15.05 5.05 32.82
C ASP A 441 -14.88 3.79 31.96
N GLU A 442 -15.36 3.81 30.71
CA GLU A 442 -15.20 2.69 29.79
C GLU A 442 -13.73 2.40 29.45
N VAL A 443 -12.90 3.44 29.32
CA VAL A 443 -11.46 3.27 29.06
C VAL A 443 -10.73 2.84 30.32
N GLN A 444 -11.10 3.38 31.49
CA GLN A 444 -10.56 2.91 32.77
C GLN A 444 -10.89 1.44 33.00
N PHE A 445 -12.11 1.01 32.65
CA PHE A 445 -12.49 -0.40 32.68
C PHE A 445 -11.56 -1.25 31.80
N MET A 446 -11.31 -0.83 30.55
CA MET A 446 -10.39 -1.56 29.65
C MET A 446 -8.96 -1.66 30.20
N LEU A 447 -8.43 -0.55 30.75
CA LEU A 447 -7.08 -0.53 31.31
C LEU A 447 -6.96 -1.46 32.52
N ASN A 448 -8.00 -1.56 33.35
CA ASN A 448 -7.99 -2.37 34.57
C ASN A 448 -8.40 -3.84 34.34
N ASN A 449 -9.10 -4.15 33.24
CA ASN A 449 -9.78 -5.45 33.03
C ASN A 449 -9.47 -6.08 31.65
N HIS A 450 -8.21 -6.18 31.28
CA HIS A 450 -7.76 -6.63 29.95
C HIS A 450 -7.42 -8.14 29.88
N THR A 451 -8.29 -8.99 30.43
CA THR A 451 -8.13 -10.46 30.45
C THR A 451 -9.16 -11.18 29.59
N SER A 452 -9.02 -12.50 29.41
CA SER A 452 -9.98 -13.33 28.68
C SER A 452 -11.36 -13.43 29.33
N GLU A 453 -11.48 -13.05 30.61
CA GLU A 453 -12.77 -12.99 31.32
C GLU A 453 -13.68 -11.91 30.74
N HIS A 454 -13.10 -10.77 30.37
CA HIS A 454 -13.84 -9.63 29.81
C HIS A 454 -13.77 -9.58 28.30
N PHE A 455 -12.67 -10.06 27.72
CA PHE A 455 -12.39 -10.04 26.28
C PHE A 455 -12.08 -11.45 25.78
N PRO A 456 -13.08 -12.23 25.34
CA PRO A 456 -12.89 -13.65 25.01
C PRO A 456 -11.86 -13.91 23.89
N PHE A 457 -11.60 -12.92 23.03
CA PHE A 457 -10.55 -13.00 22.00
C PHE A 457 -9.12 -13.07 22.58
N LEU A 458 -8.93 -12.77 23.87
CA LEU A 458 -7.68 -12.96 24.61
C LEU A 458 -7.52 -14.38 25.17
N GLY A 459 -8.54 -15.24 25.07
CA GLY A 459 -8.53 -16.60 25.60
C GLY A 459 -7.76 -17.62 24.76
N SER A 460 -7.53 -18.79 25.34
CA SER A 460 -6.87 -19.94 24.68
C SER A 460 -7.75 -20.65 23.63
N ALA A 461 -9.06 -20.37 23.62
CA ALA A 461 -10.02 -20.88 22.64
C ALA A 461 -9.82 -20.31 21.23
N MET A 462 -9.11 -19.18 21.09
CA MET A 462 -8.86 -18.53 19.80
C MET A 462 -7.91 -19.35 18.91
N GLN A 463 -8.09 -19.25 17.59
CA GLN A 463 -7.11 -19.79 16.64
C GLN A 463 -5.83 -18.95 16.64
N ILE A 464 -4.68 -19.61 16.46
CA ILE A 464 -3.35 -18.95 16.49
C ILE A 464 -3.21 -17.90 15.37
N SER A 465 -3.88 -18.11 14.22
CA SER A 465 -3.94 -17.16 13.11
C SER A 465 -4.45 -15.79 13.54
N ASP A 466 -5.44 -15.78 14.41
CA ASP A 466 -6.28 -14.63 14.74
C ASP A 466 -5.68 -13.83 15.91
N MET A 467 -4.82 -14.46 16.72
CA MET A 467 -4.09 -13.84 17.84
C MET A 467 -3.20 -12.65 17.44
N ARG A 468 -3.06 -12.34 16.15
CA ARG A 468 -2.36 -11.13 15.66
C ARG A 468 -3.03 -9.85 16.13
N CYS A 469 -4.36 -9.85 16.28
CA CYS A 469 -5.13 -8.68 16.69
C CYS A 469 -4.74 -8.19 18.09
N ARG A 470 -4.24 -9.08 18.97
CA ARG A 470 -3.78 -8.77 20.33
C ARG A 470 -2.69 -7.70 20.36
N SER A 471 -1.76 -7.74 19.40
CA SER A 471 -0.72 -6.69 19.31
C SER A 471 -1.32 -5.30 19.05
N VAL A 472 -2.41 -5.21 18.27
CA VAL A 472 -3.10 -3.93 18.01
C VAL A 472 -3.83 -3.47 19.28
N PHE A 473 -4.51 -4.38 19.97
CA PHE A 473 -5.19 -4.10 21.23
C PHE A 473 -4.23 -3.55 22.30
N TYR A 474 -3.13 -4.26 22.58
CA TYR A 474 -2.15 -3.80 23.57
C TYR A 474 -1.35 -2.58 23.11
N THR A 475 -1.19 -2.35 21.80
CA THR A 475 -0.65 -1.06 21.31
C THR A 475 -1.57 0.10 21.69
N ALA A 476 -2.88 -0.06 21.49
CA ALA A 476 -3.85 0.98 21.83
C ALA A 476 -3.96 1.20 23.34
N LEU A 477 -4.03 0.13 24.14
CA LEU A 477 -4.01 0.22 25.60
C LEU A 477 -2.72 0.87 26.11
N GLY A 478 -1.56 0.50 25.57
CA GLY A 478 -0.29 1.11 25.94
C GLY A 478 -0.29 2.62 25.69
N ARG A 479 -0.79 3.09 24.54
CA ARG A 479 -0.92 4.53 24.24
C ARG A 479 -1.86 5.25 25.21
N LEU A 480 -2.98 4.63 25.58
CA LEU A 480 -3.95 5.18 26.54
C LEU A 480 -3.33 5.26 27.94
N LEU A 481 -2.62 4.21 28.38
CA LEU A 481 -1.94 4.15 29.67
C LEU A 481 -0.92 5.29 29.81
N LEU A 482 -0.10 5.52 28.78
CA LEU A 482 0.99 6.50 28.80
C LEU A 482 0.57 7.94 29.14
N ILE A 483 -0.68 8.33 28.85
CA ILE A 483 -1.15 9.70 29.14
C ILE A 483 -1.12 10.02 30.63
N ASN A 484 -1.48 9.05 31.47
CA ASN A 484 -1.56 9.21 32.92
C ASN A 484 -0.54 8.31 33.65
N LEU A 485 0.44 7.75 32.95
CA LEU A 485 1.46 6.89 33.56
C LEU A 485 2.57 7.74 34.17
N GLY A 486 3.18 8.65 33.40
CA GLY A 486 4.30 9.46 33.89
C GLY A 486 5.43 8.57 34.46
N GLU A 487 5.74 8.76 35.74
CA GLU A 487 6.71 8.01 36.54
C GLU A 487 6.04 7.10 37.59
N ASP A 488 4.73 6.85 37.48
CA ASP A 488 3.95 6.05 38.42
C ASP A 488 4.18 4.54 38.22
N GLU A 489 5.14 3.98 38.97
CA GLU A 489 5.49 2.56 38.95
C GLU A 489 4.37 1.66 39.49
N GLU A 490 3.64 2.08 40.54
CA GLU A 490 2.56 1.27 41.11
C GLU A 490 1.45 1.04 40.09
N LYS A 491 1.09 2.09 39.35
CA LYS A 491 0.10 1.98 38.27
C LYS A 491 0.58 1.12 37.11
N PHE A 492 1.87 1.18 36.79
CA PHE A 492 2.48 0.27 35.82
C PHE A 492 2.35 -1.19 36.29
N GLU A 493 2.73 -1.49 37.53
CA GLU A 493 2.65 -2.84 38.10
C GLU A 493 1.22 -3.39 38.12
N GLN A 494 0.24 -2.57 38.54
CA GLN A 494 -1.18 -2.94 38.53
C GLN A 494 -1.65 -3.31 37.12
N PHE A 495 -1.26 -2.53 36.11
CA PHE A 495 -1.58 -2.83 34.71
C PHE A 495 -0.89 -4.12 34.24
N MET A 496 0.34 -4.40 34.67
CA MET A 496 1.10 -5.57 34.23
C MET A 496 0.72 -6.87 34.94
N LEU A 497 -0.03 -6.81 36.06
CA LEU A 497 -0.39 -7.96 36.89
C LEU A 497 -0.94 -9.18 36.11
N PRO A 498 -1.86 -9.04 35.13
CA PRO A 498 -2.36 -10.20 34.37
C PRO A 498 -1.30 -10.83 33.46
N LEU A 499 -0.38 -10.00 32.93
CA LEU A 499 0.74 -10.47 32.10
C LEU A 499 1.80 -11.16 32.96
N THR A 500 2.05 -10.67 34.18
CA THR A 500 2.89 -11.33 35.19
C THR A 500 2.38 -12.74 35.50
N ALA A 501 1.08 -12.88 35.80
CA ALA A 501 0.47 -14.17 36.08
C ALA A 501 0.61 -15.14 34.88
N THR A 502 0.49 -14.63 33.65
CA THR A 502 0.69 -15.43 32.43
C THR A 502 2.14 -15.87 32.27
N PHE A 503 3.11 -14.98 32.55
CA PHE A 503 4.53 -15.33 32.54
C PHE A 503 4.86 -16.42 33.55
N GLU A 504 4.37 -16.30 34.78
CA GLU A 504 4.59 -17.27 35.85
C GLU A 504 3.97 -18.63 35.52
N ALA A 505 2.75 -18.64 34.97
CA ALA A 505 2.11 -19.87 34.51
C ALA A 505 2.91 -20.58 33.40
N VAL A 506 3.40 -19.83 32.39
CA VAL A 506 4.24 -20.37 31.32
C VAL A 506 5.59 -20.84 31.88
N GLY A 507 6.20 -20.09 32.79
CA GLY A 507 7.45 -20.44 33.45
C GLY A 507 7.35 -21.76 34.22
N ASN A 508 6.31 -21.91 35.04
CA ASN A 508 6.01 -23.12 35.80
C ASN A 508 5.69 -24.32 34.88
N ALA A 509 5.04 -24.08 33.74
CA ALA A 509 4.80 -25.14 32.76
C ALA A 509 6.10 -25.60 32.09
N LEU A 510 6.97 -24.66 31.70
CA LEU A 510 8.25 -24.95 31.04
C LEU A 510 9.27 -25.60 31.98
N SER A 511 9.27 -25.27 33.28
CA SER A 511 10.13 -25.96 34.26
C SER A 511 9.72 -27.42 34.45
N ASN A 512 8.44 -27.73 34.23
CA ASN A 512 7.87 -29.07 34.33
C ASN A 512 7.72 -29.75 32.95
N ALA A 513 8.37 -29.25 31.90
CA ALA A 513 8.23 -29.77 30.53
C ALA A 513 8.64 -31.25 30.37
N GLU A 514 9.49 -31.76 31.27
CA GLU A 514 9.94 -33.16 31.30
C GLU A 514 9.00 -34.06 32.13
N SER A 515 7.99 -33.49 32.80
CA SER A 515 6.97 -34.22 33.54
C SER A 515 5.80 -34.60 32.62
N GLY A 516 5.20 -35.78 32.82
CA GLY A 516 4.09 -36.29 31.99
C GLY A 516 2.77 -35.52 32.06
N VAL A 517 2.74 -34.36 32.72
CA VAL A 517 1.56 -33.48 32.90
C VAL A 517 1.65 -32.21 32.03
N PHE A 518 2.69 -32.08 31.19
CA PHE A 518 2.92 -30.90 30.36
C PHE A 518 1.91 -30.77 29.20
N ASN A 519 1.00 -29.78 29.29
CA ASN A 519 0.09 -29.44 28.19
C ASN A 519 0.77 -28.49 27.18
N GLU A 520 1.57 -29.07 26.27
CA GLU A 520 2.37 -28.32 25.30
C GLU A 520 1.53 -27.32 24.47
N ASN A 521 0.35 -27.72 23.98
CA ASN A 521 -0.47 -26.89 23.11
C ASN A 521 -1.01 -25.65 23.82
N GLU A 522 -1.41 -25.79 25.08
CA GLU A 522 -1.91 -24.67 25.88
C GLU A 522 -0.78 -23.71 26.25
N THR A 523 0.38 -24.23 26.67
CA THR A 523 1.56 -23.40 26.97
C THR A 523 2.05 -22.64 25.74
N LYS A 524 2.05 -23.27 24.55
CA LYS A 524 2.36 -22.58 23.28
C LYS A 524 1.41 -21.42 23.04
N LYS A 525 0.10 -21.63 23.17
CA LYS A 525 -0.90 -20.56 22.94
C LYS A 525 -0.76 -19.41 23.93
N GLN A 526 -0.53 -19.70 25.21
CA GLN A 526 -0.30 -18.68 26.23
C GLN A 526 0.95 -17.85 25.92
N LEU A 527 2.06 -18.51 25.58
CA LEU A 527 3.30 -17.83 25.19
C LEU A 527 3.13 -17.00 23.92
N ILE A 528 2.44 -17.52 22.90
CA ILE A 528 2.17 -16.79 21.65
C ILE A 528 1.37 -15.53 21.97
N GLY A 529 0.30 -15.65 22.76
CA GLY A 529 -0.51 -14.50 23.21
C GLY A 529 0.35 -13.47 23.93
N LEU A 530 1.08 -13.90 24.96
CA LEU A 530 1.97 -13.06 25.76
C LEU A 530 3.01 -12.32 24.91
N ALA A 531 3.68 -13.01 23.99
CA ALA A 531 4.65 -12.37 23.09
C ALA A 531 4.00 -11.32 22.17
N ARG A 532 2.73 -11.49 21.78
CA ARG A 532 1.98 -10.52 20.97
C ARG A 532 1.55 -9.31 21.78
N ASP A 533 1.14 -9.53 23.03
CA ASP A 533 0.70 -8.49 23.97
C ASP A 533 1.86 -7.57 24.30
N LEU A 534 2.99 -8.16 24.74
CA LEU A 534 4.21 -7.45 25.06
C LEU A 534 4.79 -6.71 23.87
N ARG A 535 4.70 -7.30 22.66
CA ARG A 535 5.14 -6.60 21.46
C ARG A 535 4.29 -5.35 21.18
N GLY A 536 2.98 -5.41 21.46
CA GLY A 536 2.09 -4.25 21.37
C GLY A 536 2.47 -3.15 22.36
N LEU A 537 2.70 -3.52 23.63
CA LEU A 537 3.15 -2.59 24.67
C LEU A 537 4.50 -1.98 24.36
N ALA A 538 5.48 -2.81 23.99
CA ALA A 538 6.79 -2.37 23.55
C ALA A 538 6.67 -1.40 22.38
N PHE A 539 5.77 -1.62 21.41
CA PHE A 539 5.56 -0.66 20.32
C PHE A 539 4.98 0.68 20.80
N ALA A 540 4.07 0.66 21.77
CA ALA A 540 3.44 1.86 22.32
C ALA A 540 4.41 2.69 23.18
N PHE A 541 5.29 2.04 23.95
CA PHE A 541 6.22 2.67 24.89
C PHE A 541 7.40 3.31 24.16
N ASN A 542 7.18 4.55 23.74
CA ASN A 542 8.10 5.33 22.91
C ASN A 542 8.89 6.40 23.70
N THR A 543 8.72 6.46 25.03
CA THR A 543 9.50 7.37 25.90
C THR A 543 10.54 6.57 26.69
N LYS A 544 11.64 7.22 27.11
CA LYS A 544 12.69 6.60 27.94
C LYS A 544 12.08 5.93 29.20
N ILE A 545 11.26 6.68 29.94
CA ILE A 545 10.70 6.25 31.23
C ILE A 545 9.82 5.00 31.07
N SER A 546 8.83 5.03 30.17
CA SER A 546 7.92 3.89 30.00
C SER A 546 8.60 2.66 29.43
N TYR A 547 9.55 2.85 28.52
CA TYR A 547 10.38 1.75 28.03
C TYR A 547 11.22 1.15 29.16
N MET A 548 11.79 1.97 30.03
CA MET A 548 12.59 1.52 31.17
C MET A 548 11.76 0.69 32.15
N MET A 549 10.55 1.13 32.53
CA MET A 549 9.63 0.35 33.36
C MET A 549 9.37 -1.04 32.75
N LEU A 550 9.11 -1.11 31.44
CA LEU A 550 8.91 -2.39 30.75
C LEU A 550 10.18 -3.26 30.73
N PHE A 551 11.34 -2.65 30.51
CA PHE A 551 12.62 -3.36 30.45
C PHE A 551 13.01 -3.92 31.82
N GLU A 552 12.86 -3.15 32.89
CA GLU A 552 13.15 -3.57 34.27
C GLU A 552 12.16 -4.62 34.77
N TRP A 553 10.91 -4.57 34.31
CA TRP A 553 9.93 -5.61 34.60
C TRP A 553 10.25 -6.94 33.88
N ILE A 554 10.65 -6.91 32.62
CA ILE A 554 10.91 -8.15 31.85
C ILE A 554 12.28 -8.76 32.18
N TYR A 555 13.30 -7.93 32.39
CA TYR A 555 14.68 -8.34 32.63
C TYR A 555 15.08 -8.08 34.09
N PRO A 556 15.73 -9.04 34.79
CA PRO A 556 16.18 -10.34 34.29
C PRO A 556 15.16 -11.47 34.46
N THR A 557 14.05 -11.25 35.16
CA THR A 557 13.18 -12.31 35.69
C THR A 557 12.51 -13.16 34.61
N TYR A 558 11.95 -12.54 33.56
CA TYR A 558 11.11 -13.24 32.59
C TYR A 558 11.81 -13.53 31.26
N THR A 559 12.93 -12.87 30.96
CA THR A 559 13.74 -13.17 29.77
C THR A 559 14.19 -14.65 29.66
N PRO A 560 14.55 -15.39 30.74
CA PRO A 560 14.92 -16.81 30.67
C PRO A 560 13.79 -17.71 30.16
N ILE A 561 12.54 -17.36 30.46
CA ILE A 561 11.35 -18.10 30.00
C ILE A 561 11.26 -18.03 28.47
N LEU A 562 11.46 -16.83 27.90
CA LEU A 562 11.46 -16.61 26.45
C LEU A 562 12.62 -17.33 25.76
N HIS A 563 13.81 -17.32 26.38
CA HIS A 563 14.95 -18.10 25.88
C HIS A 563 14.63 -19.58 25.85
N ARG A 564 14.15 -20.14 26.96
CA ARG A 564 13.81 -21.57 27.07
C ARG A 564 12.78 -21.99 26.02
N ALA A 565 11.80 -21.13 25.74
CA ALA A 565 10.81 -21.39 24.70
C ALA A 565 11.42 -21.47 23.28
N ILE A 566 12.36 -20.58 22.95
CA ILE A 566 13.10 -20.64 21.69
C ILE A 566 13.92 -21.93 21.59
N GLU A 567 14.53 -22.36 22.70
CA GLU A 567 15.32 -23.60 22.73
C GLU A 567 14.47 -24.85 22.51
N LEU A 568 13.28 -24.89 23.11
CA LEU A 568 12.37 -26.03 23.05
C LEU A 568 11.65 -26.12 21.70
N TRP A 569 11.18 -24.98 21.19
CA TRP A 569 10.29 -24.91 20.02
C TRP A 569 10.92 -24.27 18.79
N TYR A 570 12.24 -24.31 18.63
CA TYR A 570 12.96 -23.74 17.48
C TYR A 570 12.39 -24.16 16.11
N HIS A 571 11.84 -25.38 16.03
CA HIS A 571 11.24 -25.98 14.83
C HIS A 571 9.81 -25.48 14.53
N ASP A 572 9.15 -24.79 15.47
CA ASP A 572 7.77 -24.31 15.34
C ASP A 572 7.71 -22.78 15.18
N PRO A 573 7.55 -22.26 13.94
CA PRO A 573 7.52 -20.83 13.66
C PRO A 573 6.26 -20.15 14.17
N THR A 574 5.22 -20.90 14.55
CA THR A 574 4.02 -20.31 15.17
C THR A 574 4.36 -19.71 16.54
N VAL A 575 5.31 -20.33 17.25
CA VAL A 575 5.82 -19.90 18.56
C VAL A 575 7.04 -18.99 18.43
N THR A 576 8.05 -19.37 17.62
CA THR A 576 9.30 -18.60 17.55
C THR A 576 9.11 -17.25 16.89
N THR A 577 8.24 -17.12 15.87
CA THR A 577 8.02 -15.84 15.18
C THR A 577 7.53 -14.73 16.13
N PRO A 578 6.48 -14.93 16.96
CA PRO A 578 6.08 -13.93 17.97
C PRO A 578 7.22 -13.53 18.92
N VAL A 579 7.96 -14.49 19.45
CA VAL A 579 9.06 -14.22 20.42
C VAL A 579 10.20 -13.45 19.76
N LEU A 580 10.64 -13.88 18.57
CA LEU A 580 11.67 -13.16 17.79
C LEU A 580 11.21 -11.74 17.45
N LYS A 581 9.94 -11.54 17.13
CA LYS A 581 9.38 -10.21 16.86
C LYS A 581 9.26 -9.32 18.09
N LEU A 582 9.08 -9.90 19.28
CA LEU A 582 9.13 -9.17 20.55
C LEU A 582 10.55 -8.64 20.77
N PHE A 583 11.57 -9.51 20.71
CA PHE A 583 12.97 -9.07 20.86
C PHE A 583 13.38 -8.07 19.78
N ALA A 584 12.95 -8.28 18.53
CA ALA A 584 13.19 -7.34 17.44
C ALA A 584 12.55 -5.97 17.68
N GLU A 585 11.41 -5.91 18.40
CA GLU A 585 10.82 -4.63 18.81
C GLU A 585 11.60 -4.01 19.97
N LEU A 586 11.99 -4.78 20.99
CA LEU A 586 12.72 -4.27 22.17
C LEU A 586 14.02 -3.53 21.79
N VAL A 587 14.78 -4.06 20.83
CA VAL A 587 16.06 -3.46 20.40
C VAL A 587 15.92 -2.23 19.48
N VAL A 588 14.71 -1.84 19.09
CA VAL A 588 14.51 -0.69 18.19
C VAL A 588 14.51 0.60 18.98
N ASN A 589 15.44 1.51 18.65
CA ASN A 589 15.48 2.86 19.22
C ASN A 589 14.50 3.82 18.54
N ARG A 590 13.19 3.55 18.63
CA ARG A 590 12.14 4.44 18.12
C ARG A 590 12.04 5.67 19.02
N SER A 591 11.94 6.86 18.42
CA SER A 591 11.76 8.13 19.14
C SER A 591 12.80 8.39 20.24
N GLN A 592 14.03 7.89 20.08
CA GLN A 592 15.11 8.01 21.07
C GLN A 592 14.78 7.39 22.45
N ARG A 593 13.91 6.38 22.51
CA ARG A 593 13.55 5.72 23.78
C ARG A 593 14.68 4.95 24.43
N LEU A 594 15.67 4.46 23.67
CA LEU A 594 16.83 3.70 24.17
C LEU A 594 17.98 4.63 24.52
N GLN A 595 17.68 5.75 25.20
CA GLN A 595 18.70 6.67 25.67
C GLN A 595 19.06 6.34 27.12
N PHE A 596 20.07 5.50 27.29
CA PHE A 596 20.58 5.13 28.60
C PHE A 596 21.56 6.18 29.13
N ASP A 597 21.61 6.33 30.45
CA ASP A 597 22.64 7.17 31.09
C ASP A 597 24.01 6.51 30.92
N VAL A 598 25.08 7.30 30.86
CA VAL A 598 26.44 6.81 30.54
C VAL A 598 26.93 5.75 31.52
N SER A 599 26.42 5.76 32.76
CA SER A 599 26.70 4.78 33.81
C SER A 599 25.82 3.52 33.76
N SER A 600 24.78 3.51 32.93
CA SER A 600 23.80 2.42 32.90
C SER A 600 24.30 1.23 32.08
N PRO A 601 24.28 0.00 32.63
CA PRO A 601 24.60 -1.21 31.87
C PRO A 601 23.46 -1.65 30.93
N ASN A 602 22.29 -1.00 30.98
CA ASN A 602 21.05 -1.52 30.38
C ASN A 602 21.14 -1.69 28.87
N GLY A 603 21.87 -0.83 28.15
CA GLY A 603 22.12 -1.01 26.73
C GLY A 603 22.88 -2.31 26.43
N VAL A 604 23.96 -2.56 27.18
CA VAL A 604 24.77 -3.78 27.05
C VAL A 604 23.95 -5.02 27.40
N LEU A 605 23.16 -4.97 28.47
CA LEU A 605 22.28 -6.06 28.91
C LEU A 605 21.23 -6.38 27.85
N LEU A 606 20.55 -5.36 27.30
CA LEU A 606 19.57 -5.52 26.23
C LEU A 606 20.19 -6.17 24.99
N PHE A 607 21.39 -5.73 24.58
CA PHE A 607 22.09 -6.34 23.46
C PHE A 607 22.47 -7.79 23.75
N ARG A 608 22.94 -8.10 24.96
CA ARG A 608 23.32 -9.46 25.36
C ARG A 608 22.12 -10.41 25.29
N GLU A 609 20.95 -9.99 25.75
CA GLU A 609 19.74 -10.81 25.65
C GLU A 609 19.31 -11.01 24.18
N ALA A 610 19.37 -9.96 23.34
CA ALA A 610 19.09 -10.09 21.91
C ALA A 610 20.08 -11.02 21.19
N SER A 611 21.38 -10.90 21.49
CA SER A 611 22.43 -11.78 20.99
C SER A 611 22.14 -13.23 21.38
N LYS A 612 21.83 -13.49 22.65
CA LYS A 612 21.51 -14.84 23.14
C LYS A 612 20.31 -15.45 22.41
N VAL A 613 19.27 -14.68 22.11
CA VAL A 613 18.13 -15.16 21.29
C VAL A 613 18.58 -15.50 19.87
N ILE A 614 19.33 -14.62 19.21
CA ILE A 614 19.82 -14.83 17.84
C ILE A 614 20.68 -16.09 17.77
N VAL A 615 21.62 -16.26 18.70
CA VAL A 615 22.54 -17.41 18.78
C VAL A 615 21.75 -18.69 19.07
N SER A 616 20.88 -18.67 20.08
CA SER A 616 20.09 -19.84 20.50
C SER A 616 19.15 -20.34 19.41
N TYR A 617 18.46 -19.42 18.73
CA TYR A 617 17.59 -19.76 17.60
C TYR A 617 18.39 -20.17 16.37
N GLY A 618 19.39 -19.37 15.97
CA GLY A 618 20.14 -19.56 14.73
C GLY A 618 20.93 -20.88 14.72
N THR A 619 21.62 -21.21 15.81
CA THR A 619 22.39 -22.46 15.89
C THR A 619 21.51 -23.71 15.79
N ARG A 620 20.32 -23.70 16.40
CA ARG A 620 19.35 -24.81 16.32
C ARG A 620 18.60 -24.84 14.99
N LEU A 621 18.25 -23.69 14.42
CA LEU A 621 17.62 -23.62 13.10
C LEU A 621 18.52 -24.27 12.04
N LEU A 622 19.83 -24.07 12.13
CA LEU A 622 20.81 -24.63 11.20
C LEU A 622 20.94 -26.15 11.27
N THR A 623 20.49 -26.81 12.35
CA THR A 623 20.46 -28.28 12.43
C THR A 623 19.28 -28.89 11.66
N MET A 624 18.32 -28.07 11.21
CA MET A 624 17.18 -28.52 10.41
C MET A 624 17.60 -28.73 8.96
N THR A 625 17.77 -29.99 8.55
CA THR A 625 18.30 -30.36 7.22
C THR A 625 17.22 -30.73 6.19
N ASN A 626 16.00 -31.08 6.62
CA ASN A 626 14.92 -31.60 5.76
C ASN A 626 13.68 -30.69 5.73
N ILE A 627 13.81 -29.49 5.16
CA ILE A 627 12.69 -28.54 5.04
C ILE A 627 12.07 -28.62 3.63
N PRO A 628 10.76 -28.90 3.50
CA PRO A 628 10.06 -28.88 2.22
C PRO A 628 10.20 -27.52 1.51
N LYS A 629 10.40 -27.53 0.18
CA LYS A 629 10.62 -26.30 -0.62
C LYS A 629 9.46 -25.30 -0.48
N ASP A 630 8.22 -25.80 -0.42
CA ASP A 630 6.99 -25.03 -0.23
C ASP A 630 6.93 -24.34 1.15
N GLN A 631 7.57 -24.91 2.17
CA GLN A 631 7.59 -24.36 3.53
C GLN A 631 8.88 -23.63 3.89
N MET A 632 9.85 -23.58 2.97
CA MET A 632 11.18 -23.00 3.18
C MET A 632 11.12 -21.58 3.78
N TYR A 633 10.25 -20.73 3.21
CA TYR A 633 10.09 -19.38 3.71
C TYR A 633 9.55 -19.35 5.15
N LYS A 634 8.49 -20.10 5.44
CA LYS A 634 7.82 -20.09 6.75
C LYS A 634 8.69 -20.71 7.85
N MET A 635 9.38 -21.80 7.55
CA MET A 635 10.13 -22.61 8.51
C MET A 635 11.53 -22.03 8.80
N LYS A 636 12.18 -21.44 7.79
CA LYS A 636 13.59 -21.01 7.88
C LYS A 636 13.79 -19.53 7.56
N LEU A 637 13.48 -19.10 6.34
CA LEU A 637 13.90 -17.79 5.84
C LEU A 637 13.25 -16.61 6.59
N LYS A 638 11.99 -16.77 7.02
CA LYS A 638 11.29 -15.75 7.81
C LYS A 638 11.94 -15.52 9.18
N GLY A 639 12.38 -16.58 9.84
CA GLY A 639 13.09 -16.48 11.11
C GLY A 639 14.44 -15.78 10.95
N ILE A 640 15.20 -16.17 9.91
CA ILE A 640 16.46 -15.51 9.52
C ILE A 640 16.25 -14.02 9.25
N SER A 641 15.23 -13.65 8.47
CA SER A 641 14.89 -12.26 8.17
C SER A 641 14.61 -11.43 9.44
N ILE A 642 13.91 -12.00 10.42
CA ILE A 642 13.66 -11.32 11.71
C ILE A 642 14.96 -11.16 12.51
N CYS A 643 15.83 -12.18 12.52
CA CYS A 643 17.14 -12.10 13.19
C CYS A 643 18.04 -11.03 12.54
N PHE A 644 18.03 -10.92 11.20
CA PHE A 644 18.78 -9.88 10.49
C PHE A 644 18.25 -8.49 10.85
N SER A 645 16.92 -8.32 10.88
CA SER A 645 16.32 -7.06 11.32
C SER A 645 16.63 -6.72 12.78
N MET A 646 16.63 -7.71 13.67
CA MET A 646 16.96 -7.54 15.10
C MET A 646 18.41 -7.10 15.26
N LEU A 647 19.36 -7.81 14.63
CA LEU A 647 20.78 -7.47 14.67
C LEU A 647 21.02 -6.07 14.10
N LYS A 648 20.38 -5.74 12.97
CA LYS A 648 20.50 -4.41 12.37
C LYS A 648 20.07 -3.31 13.34
N SER A 649 18.89 -3.44 13.93
CA SER A 649 18.36 -2.46 14.87
C SER A 649 19.25 -2.29 16.10
N ALA A 650 19.84 -3.39 16.57
CA ALA A 650 20.73 -3.37 17.72
C ALA A 650 22.09 -2.70 17.41
N LEU A 651 22.66 -2.94 16.23
CA LEU A 651 23.94 -2.34 15.81
C LEU A 651 23.80 -0.84 15.51
N CYS A 652 22.76 -0.41 14.78
CA CYS A 652 22.56 0.99 14.40
C CYS A 652 21.78 1.81 15.43
N GLY A 653 21.36 1.21 16.56
CA GLY A 653 20.47 1.83 17.52
C GLY A 653 21.11 2.97 18.34
N GLY A 654 22.43 3.06 18.37
CA GLY A 654 23.18 4.13 19.04
C GLY A 654 23.17 4.07 20.58
N TYR A 655 22.63 2.99 21.17
CA TYR A 655 22.44 2.85 22.62
C TYR A 655 23.47 1.91 23.30
N VAL A 656 24.38 1.32 22.52
CA VAL A 656 25.44 0.41 22.98
C VAL A 656 26.77 0.85 22.40
N ASN A 657 27.80 0.96 23.25
CA ASN A 657 29.18 1.07 22.78
C ASN A 657 29.78 -0.33 22.64
N PHE A 658 29.86 -0.82 21.41
CA PHE A 658 30.37 -2.17 21.13
C PHE A 658 31.85 -2.39 21.48
N GLY A 659 32.62 -1.32 21.67
CA GLY A 659 34.00 -1.45 22.15
C GLY A 659 34.08 -2.12 23.53
N VAL A 660 33.08 -1.91 24.38
CA VAL A 660 33.01 -2.42 25.76
C VAL A 660 33.09 -3.93 25.82
N PHE A 661 32.46 -4.67 24.90
CA PHE A 661 32.48 -6.14 24.87
C PHE A 661 33.90 -6.70 24.84
N ARG A 662 34.78 -6.10 24.02
CA ARG A 662 36.19 -6.51 23.92
C ARG A 662 36.98 -6.21 25.20
N TRP A 663 36.68 -5.10 25.87
CA TRP A 663 37.36 -4.71 27.12
C TRP A 663 36.99 -5.63 28.30
N TYR A 664 35.74 -6.07 28.36
CA TYR A 664 35.24 -6.95 29.43
C TYR A 664 35.32 -8.45 29.10
N GLY A 665 35.80 -8.82 27.91
CA GLY A 665 35.87 -10.22 27.46
C GLY A 665 34.49 -10.85 27.20
N ASP A 666 33.47 -10.04 26.92
CA ASP A 666 32.13 -10.50 26.59
C ASP A 666 32.05 -10.86 25.10
N VAL A 667 31.67 -12.10 24.82
CA VAL A 667 31.62 -12.68 23.46
C VAL A 667 30.30 -12.44 22.73
N ALA A 668 29.32 -11.77 23.35
CA ALA A 668 27.97 -11.65 22.80
C ALA A 668 27.91 -11.02 21.40
N LEU A 669 28.77 -10.02 21.11
CA LEU A 669 28.82 -9.43 19.78
C LEU A 669 29.38 -10.40 18.74
N ASP A 670 30.48 -11.06 19.07
CA ASP A 670 31.16 -11.99 18.17
C ASP A 670 30.28 -13.22 17.89
N ASP A 671 29.58 -13.75 18.91
CA ASP A 671 28.64 -14.87 18.75
C ASP A 671 27.45 -14.51 17.85
N ALA A 672 26.89 -13.30 18.01
CA ALA A 672 25.80 -12.83 17.16
C ALA A 672 26.24 -12.67 15.70
N LEU A 673 27.41 -12.07 15.46
CA LEU A 673 27.98 -11.89 14.13
C LEU A 673 28.35 -13.24 13.48
N ASN A 674 28.94 -14.16 14.23
CA ASN A 674 29.24 -15.52 13.76
C ASN A 674 27.96 -16.30 13.41
N THR A 675 26.90 -16.13 14.21
CA THR A 675 25.60 -16.76 13.91
C THR A 675 24.95 -16.14 12.67
N PHE A 676 25.04 -14.82 12.50
CA PHE A 676 24.62 -14.14 11.27
C PHE A 676 25.29 -14.74 10.03
N VAL A 677 26.62 -14.94 10.09
CA VAL A 677 27.39 -15.55 8.99
C VAL A 677 26.90 -16.96 8.67
N LYS A 678 26.75 -17.81 9.69
CA LYS A 678 26.27 -19.18 9.50
C LYS A 678 24.86 -19.21 8.91
N MET A 679 23.97 -18.31 9.34
CA MET A 679 22.63 -18.18 8.77
C MET A 679 22.68 -17.72 7.31
N LEU A 680 23.54 -16.74 6.98
CA LEU A 680 23.71 -16.25 5.61
C LEU A 680 24.17 -17.35 4.66
N LEU A 681 25.18 -18.14 5.05
CA LEU A 681 25.69 -19.27 4.27
C LEU A 681 24.64 -20.38 4.07
N SER A 682 23.64 -20.45 4.95
CA SER A 682 22.55 -21.42 4.83
C SER A 682 21.46 -21.03 3.83
N VAL A 683 21.53 -19.82 3.27
CA VAL A 683 20.57 -19.26 2.30
C VAL A 683 21.18 -19.31 0.90
N PRO A 684 20.61 -20.06 -0.05
CA PRO A 684 21.01 -20.02 -1.45
C PRO A 684 20.87 -18.61 -2.04
N GLN A 685 21.80 -18.21 -2.90
CA GLN A 685 21.78 -16.88 -3.51
C GLN A 685 20.48 -16.63 -4.33
N SER A 686 19.98 -17.67 -5.02
CA SER A 686 18.69 -17.63 -5.73
C SER A 686 17.51 -17.26 -4.83
N ASP A 687 17.50 -17.78 -3.59
CA ASP A 687 16.43 -17.55 -2.63
C ASP A 687 16.52 -16.12 -2.05
N MET A 688 17.71 -15.54 -1.98
CA MET A 688 17.93 -14.19 -1.47
C MET A 688 17.14 -13.15 -2.26
N LEU A 689 17.12 -13.25 -3.60
CA LEU A 689 16.37 -12.33 -4.46
C LEU A 689 14.93 -12.76 -4.69
N HIS A 690 14.61 -14.06 -4.62
CA HIS A 690 13.24 -14.54 -4.79
C HIS A 690 12.29 -14.09 -3.67
N TYR A 691 12.81 -13.86 -2.45
CA TYR A 691 12.02 -13.46 -1.29
C TYR A 691 12.28 -11.98 -0.88
N PRO A 692 11.44 -11.01 -1.30
CA PRO A 692 11.70 -9.58 -1.09
C PRO A 692 11.92 -9.18 0.37
N LYS A 693 11.14 -9.75 1.30
CA LYS A 693 11.28 -9.43 2.74
C LYS A 693 12.64 -9.84 3.30
N LEU A 694 13.20 -10.97 2.84
CA LEU A 694 14.53 -11.41 3.23
C LEU A 694 15.59 -10.45 2.68
N SER A 695 15.52 -10.16 1.38
CA SER A 695 16.44 -9.23 0.71
C SER A 695 16.48 -7.86 1.38
N GLN A 696 15.31 -7.27 1.69
CA GLN A 696 15.21 -5.97 2.34
C GLN A 696 15.87 -5.98 3.73
N THR A 697 15.69 -7.03 4.52
CA THR A 697 16.36 -7.13 5.84
C THR A 697 17.85 -7.40 5.73
N TYR A 698 18.28 -8.19 4.74
CA TYR A 698 19.68 -8.54 4.54
C TYR A 698 20.51 -7.35 4.06
N TYR A 699 20.10 -6.65 2.99
CA TYR A 699 20.89 -5.55 2.43
C TYR A 699 20.96 -4.35 3.36
N VAL A 700 19.89 -4.08 4.12
CA VAL A 700 19.90 -3.01 5.14
C VAL A 700 20.83 -3.36 6.32
N LEU A 701 20.92 -4.64 6.71
CA LEU A 701 21.92 -5.09 7.69
C LEU A 701 23.33 -5.00 7.12
N LEU A 702 23.52 -5.40 5.86
CA LEU A 702 24.82 -5.37 5.20
C LEU A 702 25.35 -3.94 5.06
N GLU A 703 24.50 -2.98 4.71
CA GLU A 703 24.82 -1.55 4.71
C GLU A 703 25.34 -1.10 6.08
N CYS A 704 24.61 -1.42 7.16
CA CYS A 704 25.01 -1.11 8.54
C CYS A 704 26.37 -1.73 8.89
N LEU A 705 26.60 -2.99 8.51
CA LEU A 705 27.88 -3.66 8.74
C LEU A 705 29.03 -3.02 7.93
N ALA A 706 28.78 -2.63 6.68
CA ALA A 706 29.77 -1.98 5.83
C ALA A 706 30.12 -0.57 6.31
N GLN A 707 29.15 0.14 6.90
CA GLN A 707 29.34 1.47 7.44
C GLN A 707 30.14 1.46 8.75
N ASP A 708 29.68 0.71 9.76
CA ASP A 708 30.16 0.84 11.14
C ASP A 708 31.03 -0.34 11.60
N HIS A 709 30.90 -1.51 10.96
CA HIS A 709 31.60 -2.75 11.34
C HIS A 709 32.49 -3.32 10.24
N MET A 710 33.05 -2.45 9.38
CA MET A 710 33.84 -2.88 8.23
C MET A 710 35.06 -3.74 8.57
N ASN A 711 35.64 -3.55 9.77
CA ASN A 711 36.74 -4.41 10.25
C ASN A 711 36.31 -5.87 10.36
N PHE A 712 35.08 -6.16 10.80
CA PHE A 712 34.53 -7.50 10.82
C PHE A 712 34.40 -8.05 9.40
N LEU A 713 33.77 -7.30 8.48
CA LEU A 713 33.61 -7.72 7.07
C LEU A 713 34.96 -7.99 6.38
N SER A 714 35.99 -7.18 6.68
CA SER A 714 37.33 -7.35 6.10
C SER A 714 38.07 -8.59 6.59
N SER A 715 37.69 -9.10 7.77
CA SER A 715 38.28 -10.28 8.42
C SER A 715 37.59 -11.60 8.06
N LEU A 716 36.47 -11.54 7.33
CA LEU A 716 35.71 -12.71 6.93
C LEU A 716 36.52 -13.65 6.03
N GLU A 717 36.18 -14.93 6.06
CA GLU A 717 36.77 -15.93 5.18
C GLU A 717 36.55 -15.58 3.69
N PRO A 718 37.49 -15.93 2.79
CA PRO A 718 37.42 -15.60 1.37
C PRO A 718 36.10 -15.95 0.69
N GLN A 719 35.57 -17.16 0.93
CA GLN A 719 34.34 -17.63 0.30
C GLN A 719 33.11 -16.81 0.71
N LEU A 720 33.06 -16.37 1.96
CA LEU A 720 31.96 -15.57 2.48
C LEU A 720 32.02 -14.14 1.93
N PHE A 721 33.22 -13.55 1.87
CA PHE A 721 33.39 -12.23 1.27
C PHE A 721 33.00 -12.25 -0.21
N LEU A 722 33.35 -13.31 -0.93
CA LEU A 722 32.89 -13.54 -2.31
C LEU A 722 31.37 -13.66 -2.42
N TYR A 723 30.71 -14.40 -1.52
CA TYR A 723 29.24 -14.50 -1.48
C TYR A 723 28.58 -13.13 -1.26
N ILE A 724 29.14 -12.30 -0.38
CA ILE A 724 28.63 -10.93 -0.14
C ILE A 724 28.78 -10.06 -1.40
N LEU A 725 29.91 -10.15 -2.10
CA LEU A 725 30.09 -9.40 -3.33
C LEU A 725 29.15 -9.91 -4.44
N SER A 726 29.00 -11.23 -4.61
CA SER A 726 28.10 -11.79 -5.62
C SER A 726 26.65 -11.39 -5.35
N SER A 727 26.21 -11.41 -4.09
CA SER A 727 24.85 -10.99 -3.71
C SER A 727 24.61 -9.51 -4.03
N ILE A 728 25.55 -8.61 -3.70
CA ILE A 728 25.46 -7.19 -4.07
C ILE A 728 25.36 -7.02 -5.58
N SER A 729 26.19 -7.72 -6.36
CA SER A 729 26.19 -7.60 -7.82
C SER A 729 24.85 -7.99 -8.43
N GLU A 730 24.20 -9.04 -7.92
CA GLU A 730 22.89 -9.47 -8.39
C GLU A 730 21.78 -8.51 -7.90
N GLY A 731 21.88 -8.03 -6.65
CA GLY A 731 20.95 -7.09 -6.05
C GLY A 731 20.94 -5.70 -6.69
N LEU A 732 22.03 -5.27 -7.34
CA LEU A 732 22.08 -4.04 -8.14
C LEU A 732 21.07 -4.06 -9.31
N SER A 733 20.80 -5.24 -9.85
CA SER A 733 19.87 -5.46 -10.99
C SER A 733 18.43 -5.77 -10.53
N SER A 734 18.14 -5.63 -9.22
CA SER A 734 16.81 -5.88 -8.67
C SER A 734 15.80 -4.82 -9.13
N SER A 735 14.56 -5.25 -9.41
CA SER A 735 13.42 -4.36 -9.69
C SER A 735 12.92 -3.61 -8.44
N ASP A 736 13.27 -4.08 -7.23
CA ASP A 736 12.92 -3.40 -5.98
C ASP A 736 13.92 -2.26 -5.70
N THR A 737 13.42 -1.02 -5.78
CA THR A 737 14.16 0.21 -5.52
C THR A 737 14.85 0.23 -4.16
N MET A 738 14.24 -0.34 -3.11
CA MET A 738 14.82 -0.36 -1.76
C MET A 738 16.00 -1.32 -1.65
N VAL A 739 15.91 -2.47 -2.32
CA VAL A 739 17.00 -3.46 -2.40
C VAL A 739 18.18 -2.87 -3.15
N CYS A 740 17.92 -2.27 -4.32
CA CYS A 740 18.94 -1.64 -5.14
C CYS A 740 19.64 -0.49 -4.39
N ALA A 741 18.89 0.35 -3.67
CA ALA A 741 19.45 1.43 -2.87
C ALA A 741 20.37 0.91 -1.74
N GLY A 742 19.94 -0.12 -1.00
CA GLY A 742 20.75 -0.75 0.04
C GLY A 742 22.03 -1.39 -0.51
N CYS A 743 21.95 -2.06 -1.67
CA CYS A 743 23.13 -2.60 -2.37
C CYS A 743 24.12 -1.50 -2.77
N CYS A 744 23.63 -0.39 -3.33
CA CYS A 744 24.47 0.74 -3.71
C CYS A 744 25.20 1.36 -2.51
N ALA A 745 24.49 1.54 -1.39
CA ALA A 745 25.04 2.09 -0.16
C ALA A 745 26.11 1.16 0.43
N ALA A 746 25.80 -0.13 0.57
CA ALA A 746 26.76 -1.14 1.04
C ALA A 746 28.01 -1.17 0.13
N LEU A 747 27.83 -1.14 -1.19
CA LEU A 747 28.92 -1.13 -2.15
C LEU A 747 29.79 0.13 -2.05
N ASP A 748 29.20 1.33 -1.90
CA ASP A 748 29.97 2.57 -1.73
C ASP A 748 30.83 2.51 -0.46
N HIS A 749 30.30 2.00 0.65
CA HIS A 749 31.07 1.80 1.88
C HIS A 749 32.24 0.82 1.70
N LEU A 750 31.99 -0.34 1.09
CA LEU A 750 33.01 -1.35 0.79
C LEU A 750 34.12 -0.78 -0.09
N VAL A 751 33.75 -0.18 -1.23
CA VAL A 751 34.66 0.40 -2.20
C VAL A 751 35.45 1.56 -1.60
N THR A 752 34.81 2.40 -0.77
CA THR A 752 35.49 3.48 -0.05
C THR A 752 36.57 2.95 0.89
N TYR A 753 36.26 1.89 1.62
CA TYR A 753 37.22 1.26 2.53
C TYR A 753 38.41 0.69 1.77
N ILE A 754 38.15 -0.08 0.72
CA ILE A 754 39.16 -0.69 -0.16
C ILE A 754 40.06 0.41 -0.75
N PHE A 755 39.47 1.46 -1.34
CA PHE A 755 40.20 2.59 -1.92
C PHE A 755 41.13 3.26 -0.90
N LYS A 756 40.67 3.48 0.34
CA LYS A 756 41.50 4.03 1.42
C LYS A 756 42.66 3.12 1.79
N LYS A 757 42.45 1.80 1.84
CA LYS A 757 43.50 0.81 2.19
C LYS A 757 44.55 0.71 1.08
N VAL A 758 44.13 0.57 -0.16
CA VAL A 758 45.02 0.52 -1.34
C VAL A 758 45.84 1.81 -1.46
N SER A 759 45.20 2.98 -1.30
CA SER A 759 45.88 4.28 -1.32
C SER A 759 46.91 4.44 -0.20
N LYS A 760 46.64 3.92 1.00
CA LYS A 760 47.59 3.93 2.13
C LYS A 760 48.75 2.96 1.92
N ALA A 761 48.50 1.76 1.38
CA ALA A 761 49.53 0.78 1.07
C ALA A 761 50.53 1.30 0.02
N GLY A 762 50.03 2.01 -1.01
CA GLY A 762 50.87 2.67 -2.02
C GLY A 762 51.75 3.80 -1.45
N ARG A 763 51.32 4.48 -0.38
CA ARG A 763 52.10 5.52 0.31
C ARG A 763 53.18 4.95 1.24
N LYS A 764 52.88 3.91 2.03
CA LYS A 764 53.85 3.29 2.96
C LYS A 764 55.04 2.62 2.24
N ARG A 765 54.82 2.07 1.04
CA ARG A 765 55.90 1.52 0.20
C ARG A 765 56.96 2.54 -0.22
N ARG A 766 56.68 3.85 -0.11
CA ARG A 766 57.61 4.93 -0.48
C ARG A 766 58.44 5.49 0.68
N THR A 767 58.17 5.13 1.93
CA THR A 767 58.79 5.82 3.09
C THR A 767 59.40 4.95 4.20
N SER A 768 59.21 3.62 4.25
CA SER A 768 59.88 2.80 5.28
C SER A 768 59.93 1.31 4.92
N GLY A 769 61.14 0.72 4.95
CA GLY A 769 61.43 -0.68 4.65
C GLY A 769 61.33 -1.64 5.84
N THR A 770 60.37 -1.46 6.76
CA THR A 770 60.21 -2.36 7.92
C THR A 770 58.74 -2.75 8.14
N GLU A 771 58.56 -4.06 8.34
CA GLU A 771 57.37 -4.83 8.71
C GLU A 771 56.14 -4.70 7.79
N GLN A 772 55.90 -5.76 7.00
CA GLN A 772 54.66 -5.96 6.27
C GLN A 772 53.52 -6.19 7.28
N PRO A 773 52.50 -5.32 7.35
CA PRO A 773 51.26 -5.68 8.05
C PRO A 773 50.66 -6.88 7.31
N GLU A 774 50.18 -7.89 8.06
CA GLU A 774 49.42 -9.00 7.48
C GLU A 774 48.33 -8.46 6.56
N GLU A 775 48.30 -8.96 5.33
CA GLU A 775 47.37 -8.48 4.31
C GLU A 775 45.96 -8.98 4.66
N GLU A 776 45.04 -8.03 4.94
CA GLU A 776 43.63 -8.30 5.25
C GLU A 776 42.99 -9.23 4.20
N THR A 777 42.17 -10.18 4.67
CA THR A 777 41.55 -11.21 3.83
C THR A 777 40.80 -10.62 2.64
N CYS A 778 40.10 -9.50 2.81
CA CYS A 778 39.40 -8.82 1.72
C CYS A 778 40.33 -8.36 0.59
N LEU A 779 41.54 -7.87 0.89
CA LEU A 779 42.51 -7.44 -0.14
C LEU A 779 43.10 -8.65 -0.88
N ARG A 780 43.34 -9.75 -0.17
CA ARG A 780 43.75 -11.02 -0.80
C ARG A 780 42.71 -11.54 -1.78
N VAL A 781 41.43 -11.53 -1.39
CA VAL A 781 40.32 -11.96 -2.27
C VAL A 781 40.26 -11.10 -3.52
N LEU A 782 40.37 -9.77 -3.38
CA LEU A 782 40.32 -8.86 -4.52
C LEU A 782 41.52 -8.97 -5.45
N LYS A 783 42.71 -9.32 -4.94
CA LYS A 783 43.88 -9.64 -5.76
C LYS A 783 43.71 -10.96 -6.51
N GLN A 784 43.06 -11.96 -5.90
CA GLN A 784 42.82 -13.27 -6.50
C GLN A 784 41.65 -13.26 -7.49
N HIS A 785 40.66 -12.38 -7.27
CA HIS A 785 39.45 -12.27 -8.09
C HIS A 785 39.16 -10.80 -8.46
N PRO A 786 40.03 -10.14 -9.25
CA PRO A 786 39.81 -8.76 -9.70
C PRO A 786 38.56 -8.63 -10.59
N GLU A 787 38.22 -9.72 -11.29
CA GLU A 787 37.05 -9.90 -12.16
C GLU A 787 35.74 -9.42 -11.52
N ILE A 788 35.59 -9.54 -10.19
CA ILE A 788 34.33 -9.24 -9.50
C ILE A 788 34.05 -7.74 -9.45
N LEU A 789 35.07 -6.92 -9.14
CA LEU A 789 34.90 -5.46 -9.16
C LEU A 789 34.72 -4.95 -10.60
N GLN A 790 35.37 -5.61 -11.56
CA GLN A 790 35.19 -5.34 -12.99
C GLN A 790 33.77 -5.67 -13.44
N GLN A 791 33.22 -6.82 -13.03
CA GLN A 791 31.85 -7.21 -13.30
C GLN A 791 30.87 -6.22 -12.67
N MET A 792 31.05 -5.84 -11.41
CA MET A 792 30.21 -4.83 -10.75
C MET A 792 30.26 -3.47 -11.45
N LEU A 793 31.45 -3.05 -11.92
CA LEU A 793 31.59 -1.82 -12.71
C LEU A 793 30.79 -1.91 -14.01
N SER A 794 30.94 -3.03 -14.74
CA SER A 794 30.22 -3.29 -15.98
C SER A 794 28.70 -3.28 -15.76
N THR A 795 28.21 -4.04 -14.78
CA THR A 795 26.78 -4.12 -14.43
C THR A 795 26.24 -2.74 -14.06
N ASN A 796 26.90 -2.00 -13.18
CA ASN A 796 26.43 -0.68 -12.74
C ASN A 796 26.42 0.33 -13.91
N LEU A 797 27.46 0.33 -14.75
CA LEU A 797 27.53 1.18 -15.94
C LEU A 797 26.45 0.82 -16.98
N ASN A 798 26.20 -0.47 -17.21
CA ASN A 798 25.16 -0.94 -18.11
C ASN A 798 23.76 -0.54 -17.64
N ILE A 799 23.46 -0.67 -16.34
CA ILE A 799 22.19 -0.23 -15.78
C ILE A 799 21.99 1.28 -15.97
N VAL A 800 23.04 2.08 -15.80
CA VAL A 800 22.97 3.54 -15.99
C VAL A 800 22.75 3.91 -17.45
N ILE A 801 23.40 3.21 -18.40
CA ILE A 801 23.38 3.53 -19.83
C ILE A 801 22.15 2.97 -20.55
N PHE A 802 21.79 1.71 -20.30
CA PHE A 802 20.84 0.95 -21.13
C PHE A 802 19.51 0.65 -20.45
N GLU A 803 19.41 0.76 -19.13
CA GLU A 803 18.18 0.46 -18.39
C GLU A 803 17.47 1.71 -17.87
N GLU A 804 16.21 1.54 -17.44
CA GLU A 804 15.48 2.53 -16.66
C GLU A 804 16.07 2.65 -15.24
N CYS A 805 17.23 3.29 -15.13
CA CYS A 805 17.86 3.58 -13.84
C CYS A 805 17.00 4.53 -12.97
N ARG A 806 16.15 3.93 -12.12
CA ARG A 806 15.28 4.63 -11.15
C ARG A 806 16.07 5.24 -9.98
N ASN A 807 17.22 4.66 -9.64
CA ASN A 807 18.07 5.01 -8.49
C ASN A 807 19.41 5.67 -8.87
N GLN A 808 19.38 6.58 -9.85
CA GLN A 808 20.60 7.17 -10.41
C GLN A 808 21.52 7.81 -9.36
N TRP A 809 20.94 8.52 -8.39
CA TRP A 809 21.71 9.15 -7.32
C TRP A 809 22.48 8.11 -6.49
N SER A 810 21.81 7.04 -6.06
CA SER A 810 22.41 5.97 -5.27
C SER A 810 23.48 5.19 -6.06
N MET A 811 23.26 4.91 -7.35
CA MET A 811 24.21 4.20 -8.21
C MET A 811 25.48 4.99 -8.52
N SER A 812 25.38 6.33 -8.60
CA SER A 812 26.51 7.19 -8.94
C SER A 812 27.69 7.09 -7.95
N ARG A 813 27.38 6.88 -6.66
CA ARG A 813 28.39 6.86 -5.58
C ARG A 813 29.32 5.65 -5.66
N PRO A 814 28.84 4.39 -5.65
CA PRO A 814 29.71 3.23 -5.81
C PRO A 814 30.37 3.21 -7.19
N LEU A 815 29.71 3.71 -8.25
CA LEU A 815 30.27 3.75 -9.60
C LEU A 815 31.59 4.55 -9.67
N LEU A 816 31.64 5.75 -9.06
CA LEU A 816 32.89 6.52 -9.00
C LEU A 816 34.01 5.73 -8.33
N GLY A 817 33.72 5.09 -7.21
CA GLY A 817 34.71 4.30 -6.50
C GLY A 817 35.20 3.09 -7.28
N LEU A 818 34.32 2.42 -8.02
CA LEU A 818 34.68 1.30 -8.90
C LEU A 818 35.56 1.75 -10.06
N ILE A 819 35.27 2.91 -10.67
CA ILE A 819 36.10 3.51 -11.73
C ILE A 819 37.51 3.82 -11.20
N LEU A 820 37.61 4.49 -10.05
CA LEU A 820 38.92 4.86 -9.47
C LEU A 820 39.76 3.67 -9.00
N LEU A 821 39.12 2.52 -8.72
CA LEU A 821 39.81 1.27 -8.40
C LEU A 821 40.24 0.50 -9.66
N ASN A 822 39.51 0.62 -10.77
CA ASN A 822 39.72 -0.15 -12.00
C ASN A 822 39.82 0.74 -13.25
N GLU A 823 40.69 1.76 -13.22
CA GLU A 823 40.81 2.77 -14.29
C GLU A 823 41.15 2.14 -15.65
N GLU A 824 42.04 1.14 -15.70
CA GLU A 824 42.40 0.44 -16.94
C GLU A 824 41.21 -0.29 -17.57
N TYR A 825 40.45 -1.02 -16.76
CA TYR A 825 39.27 -1.76 -17.23
C TYR A 825 38.12 -0.83 -17.61
N PHE A 826 37.93 0.29 -16.89
CA PHE A 826 36.97 1.33 -17.30
C PHE A 826 37.29 1.88 -18.69
N ASN A 827 38.57 2.13 -18.99
CA ASN A 827 38.99 2.58 -20.32
C ASN A 827 38.73 1.51 -21.40
N GLN A 828 38.92 0.22 -21.09
CA GLN A 828 38.56 -0.87 -22.01
C GLN A 828 37.05 -0.93 -22.27
N LEU A 829 36.22 -0.82 -21.22
CA LEU A 829 34.76 -0.74 -21.36
C LEU A 829 34.33 0.48 -22.19
N ARG A 830 34.90 1.65 -21.91
CA ARG A 830 34.68 2.88 -22.69
C ARG A 830 34.95 2.64 -24.18
N GLN A 831 36.12 2.09 -24.52
CA GLN A 831 36.48 1.83 -25.92
C GLN A 831 35.55 0.79 -26.57
N SER A 832 35.19 -0.27 -25.85
CA SER A 832 34.23 -1.27 -26.33
C SER A 832 32.86 -0.66 -26.65
N ILE A 833 32.31 0.17 -25.73
CA ILE A 833 31.02 0.84 -25.93
C ILE A 833 31.09 1.82 -27.11
N ILE A 834 32.17 2.59 -27.25
CA ILE A 834 32.35 3.52 -28.37
C ILE A 834 32.44 2.78 -29.70
N ASN A 835 33.25 1.72 -29.79
CA ASN A 835 33.44 0.96 -31.03
C ASN A 835 32.16 0.26 -31.50
N ASN A 836 31.26 -0.09 -30.56
CA ASN A 836 29.96 -0.68 -30.86
C ASN A 836 28.90 0.34 -31.34
N GLN A 837 29.20 1.65 -31.36
CA GLN A 837 28.33 2.67 -31.96
C GLN A 837 28.61 2.87 -33.45
N LEU A 838 27.61 3.36 -34.19
CA LEU A 838 27.77 3.79 -35.58
C LEU A 838 28.91 4.82 -35.71
N PRO A 839 29.73 4.80 -36.78
CA PRO A 839 30.90 5.67 -36.94
C PRO A 839 30.63 7.16 -36.68
N GLU A 840 29.48 7.65 -37.10
CA GLU A 840 29.03 9.04 -36.91
C GLU A 840 28.79 9.42 -35.44
N LYS A 841 28.43 8.45 -34.59
CA LYS A 841 28.15 8.63 -33.16
C LYS A 841 29.36 8.35 -32.28
N GLN A 842 30.43 7.73 -32.79
CA GLN A 842 31.61 7.35 -32.01
C GLN A 842 32.31 8.57 -31.39
N VAL A 843 32.48 9.65 -32.17
CA VAL A 843 33.13 10.89 -31.71
C VAL A 843 32.32 11.55 -30.60
N VAL A 844 31.00 11.60 -30.76
CA VAL A 844 30.07 12.20 -29.78
C VAL A 844 30.04 11.36 -28.48
N MET A 845 29.96 10.04 -28.60
CA MET A 845 30.01 9.13 -27.45
C MET A 845 31.34 9.27 -26.68
N ALA A 846 32.46 9.41 -27.39
CA ALA A 846 33.77 9.64 -26.78
C ALA A 846 33.80 10.93 -25.96
N GLN A 847 33.22 12.03 -26.47
CA GLN A 847 33.11 13.30 -25.76
C GLN A 847 32.26 13.20 -24.50
N TRP A 848 31.13 12.48 -24.53
CA TRP A 848 30.31 12.28 -23.33
C TRP A 848 31.04 11.53 -22.23
N PHE A 849 31.83 10.50 -22.57
CA PHE A 849 32.68 9.82 -21.60
C PHE A 849 33.78 10.73 -21.02
N ASP A 850 34.29 11.69 -21.80
CA ASP A 850 35.23 12.69 -21.28
C ASP A 850 34.53 13.68 -20.32
N SER A 851 33.34 14.17 -20.69
CA SER A 851 32.51 15.02 -19.82
C SER A 851 32.11 14.31 -18.52
N LEU A 852 31.88 13.00 -18.54
CA LEU A 852 31.59 12.21 -17.34
C LEU A 852 32.71 12.35 -16.29
N MET A 853 33.96 12.31 -16.73
CA MET A 853 35.15 12.38 -15.87
C MET A 853 35.71 13.81 -15.69
N GLU A 854 35.03 14.82 -16.22
CA GLU A 854 35.53 16.20 -16.24
C GLU A 854 35.68 16.79 -14.82
N GLY A 855 36.93 17.08 -14.47
CA GLY A 855 37.32 17.64 -13.17
C GLY A 855 37.04 16.72 -11.98
N ILE A 856 36.99 15.40 -12.23
CA ILE A 856 36.99 14.37 -11.20
C ILE A 856 38.43 14.10 -10.74
N GLU A 857 38.67 14.25 -9.45
CA GLU A 857 39.96 13.96 -8.84
C GLU A 857 40.06 12.49 -8.38
N ARG A 858 41.29 11.98 -8.17
CA ARG A 858 41.51 10.63 -7.64
C ARG A 858 41.30 10.57 -6.11
N ASN A 859 40.09 10.89 -5.67
CA ASN A 859 39.67 10.79 -4.28
C ASN A 859 38.15 10.53 -4.16
N LEU A 860 37.74 10.04 -3.00
CA LEU A 860 36.33 9.79 -2.68
C LEU A 860 35.81 10.78 -1.62
N GLN A 861 36.08 12.08 -1.81
CA GLN A 861 35.50 13.12 -0.95
C GLN A 861 34.07 13.46 -1.41
N THR A 862 33.26 13.99 -0.49
CA THR A 862 31.85 14.33 -0.77
C THR A 862 31.69 15.27 -1.95
N LYS A 863 32.51 16.32 -2.04
CA LYS A 863 32.50 17.28 -3.16
C LYS A 863 32.76 16.61 -4.51
N ASN A 864 33.71 15.69 -4.56
CA ASN A 864 34.07 14.97 -5.79
C ASN A 864 32.96 13.99 -6.21
N ARG A 865 32.33 13.31 -5.24
CA ARG A 865 31.14 12.48 -5.48
C ARG A 865 29.98 13.29 -6.04
N GLU A 866 29.66 14.43 -5.44
CA GLU A 866 28.57 15.31 -5.91
C GLU A 866 28.81 15.79 -7.33
N ARG A 867 30.04 16.18 -7.66
CA ARG A 867 30.43 16.55 -9.03
C ARG A 867 30.24 15.40 -10.01
N PHE A 868 30.69 14.19 -9.65
CA PHE A 868 30.48 13.01 -10.49
C PHE A 868 28.99 12.70 -10.69
N THR A 869 28.17 12.79 -9.65
CA THR A 869 26.71 12.58 -9.77
C THR A 869 26.06 13.59 -10.72
N GLN A 870 26.50 14.84 -10.72
CA GLN A 870 26.04 15.86 -11.68
C GLN A 870 26.47 15.52 -13.10
N ASN A 871 27.74 15.19 -13.31
CA ASN A 871 28.27 14.79 -14.62
C ASN A 871 27.53 13.55 -15.17
N LEU A 872 27.27 12.54 -14.32
CA LEU A 872 26.53 11.32 -14.68
C LEU A 872 25.09 11.62 -15.11
N SER A 873 24.46 12.63 -14.51
CA SER A 873 23.10 13.05 -14.90
C SER A 873 23.05 13.63 -16.30
N VAL A 874 24.05 14.46 -16.64
CA VAL A 874 24.20 15.01 -17.98
C VAL A 874 24.53 13.90 -18.98
N PHE A 875 25.54 13.07 -18.67
CA PHE A 875 25.95 11.92 -19.48
C PHE A 875 24.77 11.02 -19.85
N ARG A 876 23.97 10.61 -18.85
CA ARG A 876 22.83 9.72 -19.08
C ARG A 876 21.75 10.36 -19.95
N ARG A 877 21.43 11.64 -19.72
CA ARG A 877 20.46 12.37 -20.55
C ARG A 877 20.89 12.37 -22.00
N ASP A 878 22.13 12.77 -22.25
CA ASP A 878 22.65 12.94 -23.61
C ASP A 878 22.78 11.58 -24.34
N VAL A 879 23.18 10.52 -23.64
CA VAL A 879 23.21 9.14 -24.17
C VAL A 879 21.81 8.62 -24.49
N ASN A 880 20.83 8.83 -23.61
CA ASN A 880 19.44 8.40 -23.84
C ASN A 880 18.78 9.14 -25.00
N ASP A 881 19.04 10.44 -25.14
CA ASP A 881 18.53 11.23 -26.26
C ASP A 881 19.11 10.74 -27.60
N SER A 882 20.35 10.24 -27.60
CA SER A 882 20.98 9.64 -28.79
C SER A 882 20.46 8.25 -29.15
N LEU A 883 20.11 7.44 -28.14
CA LEU A 883 19.52 6.10 -28.32
C LEU A 883 18.10 6.18 -28.89
N LYS A 884 17.35 7.26 -28.62
CA LYS A 884 15.99 7.47 -29.14
C LYS A 884 15.90 7.77 -30.64
N GLY A 885 17.04 7.97 -31.32
CA GLY A 885 17.13 8.17 -32.77
C GLY A 885 16.49 9.47 -33.28
N PRO A 886 16.87 9.96 -34.47
CA PRO A 886 16.12 11.02 -35.14
C PRO A 886 14.80 10.47 -35.68
N ASN A 887 13.73 11.24 -35.56
CA ASN A 887 12.48 11.01 -36.29
C ASN A 887 12.76 10.99 -37.81
N ILE A 888 13.02 9.82 -38.39
CA ILE A 888 13.17 9.65 -39.84
C ILE A 888 11.83 9.17 -40.40
N LEU A 889 11.22 10.07 -41.19
CA LEU A 889 10.18 9.77 -42.16
C LEU A 889 10.64 8.65 -43.11
N ASN A 890 9.80 7.64 -43.31
CA ASN A 890 9.74 6.71 -44.45
C ASN A 890 11.06 6.09 -44.96
N SER A 891 11.29 4.80 -44.67
CA SER A 891 11.33 3.70 -45.68
C SER A 891 11.91 2.40 -45.09
N SER A 892 11.30 1.28 -45.49
CA SER A 892 11.71 -0.12 -45.27
C SER A 892 11.90 -0.61 -43.83
N ILE A 893 10.81 -1.17 -43.29
CA ILE A 893 10.81 -2.16 -42.21
C ILE A 893 11.47 -3.43 -42.73
N TYR A 894 12.62 -3.84 -42.17
CA TYR A 894 13.00 -5.21 -41.84
C TYR A 894 14.33 -5.13 -41.04
N ASP A 895 14.44 -5.97 -40.01
CA ASP A 895 15.64 -6.20 -39.17
C ASP A 895 15.97 -5.24 -38.01
N VAL A 896 15.14 -5.22 -36.96
CA VAL A 896 15.61 -4.98 -35.57
C VAL A 896 14.86 -5.90 -34.59
N HIS A 897 15.16 -7.19 -34.61
CA HIS A 897 14.74 -8.10 -33.52
C HIS A 897 15.81 -9.10 -33.08
N HIS A 898 17.06 -8.99 -33.54
CA HIS A 898 18.07 -10.03 -33.28
C HIS A 898 19.17 -9.73 -32.23
N CYS A 899 19.14 -8.60 -31.52
CA CYS A 899 20.17 -8.29 -30.50
C CYS A 899 19.76 -8.51 -29.03
N HIS A 900 18.57 -9.05 -28.75
CA HIS A 900 18.13 -9.36 -27.38
C HIS A 900 18.02 -10.86 -27.16
N ARG A 901 19.17 -11.51 -26.93
CA ARG A 901 19.37 -12.78 -26.20
C ARG A 901 20.74 -13.35 -26.60
N GLY A 902 21.79 -12.86 -25.96
CA GLY A 902 23.15 -13.30 -26.23
C GLY A 902 24.18 -12.75 -25.25
N PHE A 903 23.80 -12.60 -23.98
CA PHE A 903 24.74 -12.40 -22.88
C PHE A 903 24.16 -13.08 -21.64
N PHE A 904 24.28 -14.41 -21.62
CA PHE A 904 24.53 -15.28 -20.47
C PHE A 904 25.02 -16.62 -20.99
#